data_AF-A0A9P7EP84-F1
#
_entry.id   AF-A0A9P7EP84-F1
#
_cell.length_a   1.000
_cell.length_b   1.000
_cell.length_c   1.000
_cell.angle_alpha   90.00
_cell.angle_beta   90.00
_cell.angle_gamma   90.00
#
_symmetry.space_group_name_H-M   'P 1'
#
loop_
_entity.id
_entity.type
_entity.pdbx_description
1 polymer ?
#
loop_
_entity_poly.entity_id
_entity_poly.type
_entity_poly.pdbx_seq_one_letter_code
_entity_poly.pdbx_strand_id
1 'polypeptide(L)'
;MSVNQFKGPYDPSIMAESYAQWEQSLEIEIQRTFDTVNRDILDGYMARDLARLKDPQVDPDFLCTWTGLLWDRTTLSRTGIEAQRVPTGFNFLIKTCLKYNLVEVMILITSRYGTFRLGMKNGHALASYCGLAVLVDLLHVGTDAERKSIAEEMMDHNIVDLCFKNIDSWLCAHRRLAASTIRSLAGLIGDRIPADMVADIIAKLCVFVLQGPRIFVEQFYAPETKWQGGIIVLRGQNASEAEVAKCALRYSGLAHDDALWAAQGLVCTYPMLPTKFRLEILKKRPEIVDLLFDCAITPRPAWYPERQSDAVACEILALLFQWPPYIVPGVSSPLDGSSRTQEWKALSQALKMLTARKEWSEKLIEVWMSVEEEDWHHVESLFNNVKNYGAKTLLGKRTFQLAFELRGIKRITVLRLITTLTHAADSCGITNAELESLLRVAYAASQKIKQADSENEEDHLMYAERTQDMFALQLSDSHAAPQVDSPLQIAEEVVIGPTSLARLLAVLAQRGILDSIQALKKAPNGLSTATSLDQVQMITHPEIIRKFLLIAFRRVESRTEFGRKVTQSNPYYARMHFVSSAELASALVSFDRYTRGKYAEEVKGVRKQLVVALGNASEMAIRTGQSQIALSFALGAITSAENIPETEGLDEAILAKNTRRADQARAALRQG
;
A
#
# COMPACT_ATOMS: atom_id res chain seq x y z
N MET A 1 -14.56 -46.97 -13.63
CA MET A 1 -14.38 -47.47 -12.25
C MET A 1 -14.73 -46.34 -11.31
N SER A 2 -15.59 -46.62 -10.33
CA SER A 2 -16.29 -45.66 -9.48
C SER A 2 -15.33 -44.86 -8.59
N VAL A 3 -15.55 -43.55 -8.55
CA VAL A 3 -14.93 -42.61 -7.61
C VAL A 3 -15.53 -42.86 -6.23
N ASN A 4 -14.79 -43.56 -5.36
CA ASN A 4 -15.08 -43.61 -3.93
C ASN A 4 -14.70 -42.26 -3.32
N GLN A 5 -15.71 -41.48 -2.95
CA GLN A 5 -15.58 -40.31 -2.09
C GLN A 5 -15.17 -40.78 -0.68
N PHE A 6 -13.91 -40.60 -0.33
CA PHE A 6 -13.51 -40.57 1.07
C PHE A 6 -13.94 -39.21 1.65
N LYS A 7 -15.10 -39.17 2.30
CA LYS A 7 -15.46 -38.09 3.21
C LYS A 7 -14.63 -38.27 4.49
N GLY A 8 -13.60 -37.44 4.66
CA GLY A 8 -12.91 -37.31 5.95
C GLY A 8 -13.83 -36.73 7.02
N PRO A 9 -13.54 -36.93 8.32
CA PRO A 9 -14.40 -36.52 9.44
C PRO A 9 -14.46 -35.00 9.70
N TYR A 10 -13.97 -34.18 8.76
CA TYR A 10 -13.99 -32.72 8.85
C TYR A 10 -14.48 -32.18 7.50
N ASP A 11 -15.78 -31.91 7.43
CA ASP A 11 -16.40 -31.19 6.33
C ASP A 11 -16.69 -29.75 6.81
N PRO A 12 -15.88 -28.76 6.40
CA PRO A 12 -16.06 -27.36 6.79
C PRO A 12 -17.43 -26.79 6.37
N SER A 13 -18.11 -27.41 5.39
CA SER A 13 -19.44 -26.99 4.96
C SER A 13 -20.53 -27.26 6.00
N ILE A 14 -20.37 -28.29 6.84
CA ILE A 14 -21.35 -28.66 7.87
C ILE A 14 -21.26 -27.69 9.07
N MET A 15 -20.05 -27.23 9.42
CA MET A 15 -19.87 -26.17 10.43
C MET A 15 -20.35 -24.82 9.93
N ALA A 16 -20.13 -24.51 8.64
CA ALA A 16 -20.63 -23.28 8.01
C ALA A 16 -22.17 -23.27 7.89
N GLU A 17 -22.80 -24.39 7.53
CA GLU A 17 -24.27 -24.51 7.50
C GLU A 17 -24.88 -24.49 8.90
N SER A 18 -24.24 -25.13 9.90
CA SER A 18 -24.73 -25.11 11.28
C SER A 18 -24.55 -23.73 11.95
N TYR A 19 -23.48 -22.99 11.63
CA TYR A 19 -23.32 -21.59 12.05
C TYR A 19 -24.30 -20.67 11.32
N ALA A 20 -24.51 -20.85 10.00
CA ALA A 20 -25.47 -20.04 9.24
C ALA A 20 -26.93 -20.30 9.69
N GLN A 21 -27.28 -21.54 10.07
CA GLN A 21 -28.60 -21.88 10.62
C GLN A 21 -28.77 -21.37 12.06
N TRP A 22 -27.71 -21.34 12.86
CA TRP A 22 -27.71 -20.72 14.19
C TRP A 22 -27.78 -19.19 14.10
N GLU A 23 -27.06 -18.57 13.16
CA GLU A 23 -27.14 -17.14 12.84
C GLU A 23 -28.52 -16.76 12.32
N GLN A 24 -29.11 -17.52 11.39
CA GLN A 24 -30.50 -17.29 10.96
C GLN A 24 -31.48 -17.43 12.13
N SER A 25 -31.29 -18.42 13.02
CA SER A 25 -32.18 -18.60 14.16
C SER A 25 -32.04 -17.48 15.19
N LEU A 26 -30.81 -17.02 15.48
CA LEU A 26 -30.53 -15.94 16.42
C LEU A 26 -30.91 -14.56 15.85
N GLU A 27 -30.68 -14.33 14.56
CA GLU A 27 -31.13 -13.15 13.84
C GLU A 27 -32.66 -13.13 13.78
N ILE A 28 -33.34 -14.24 13.44
CA ILE A 28 -34.80 -14.34 13.50
C ILE A 28 -35.33 -14.14 14.93
N GLU A 29 -34.65 -14.60 15.97
CA GLU A 29 -35.09 -14.49 17.36
C GLU A 29 -34.83 -13.08 17.94
N ILE A 30 -33.72 -12.43 17.59
CA ILE A 30 -33.42 -11.04 17.96
C ILE A 30 -34.26 -10.06 17.15
N GLN A 31 -34.42 -10.30 15.85
CA GLN A 31 -35.29 -9.54 14.97
C GLN A 31 -36.75 -9.72 15.41
N ARG A 32 -37.18 -10.92 15.83
CA ARG A 32 -38.49 -11.12 16.49
C ARG A 32 -38.61 -10.38 17.82
N THR A 33 -37.55 -10.35 18.64
CA THR A 33 -37.57 -9.68 19.96
C THR A 33 -37.61 -8.15 19.82
N PHE A 34 -37.02 -7.57 18.77
CA PHE A 34 -37.07 -6.13 18.51
C PHE A 34 -38.23 -5.70 17.61
N ASP A 35 -38.69 -6.54 16.68
CA ASP A 35 -39.89 -6.27 15.87
C ASP A 35 -41.19 -6.48 16.68
N THR A 36 -41.14 -7.15 17.83
CA THR A 36 -42.24 -7.17 18.82
C THR A 36 -42.22 -5.99 19.80
N VAL A 37 -41.10 -5.26 19.92
CA VAL A 37 -41.07 -3.98 20.65
C VAL A 37 -41.64 -2.92 19.70
N ASN A 38 -42.74 -2.29 20.12
CA ASN A 38 -43.38 -1.23 19.34
C ASN A 38 -42.33 -0.19 18.92
N ARG A 39 -42.20 0.10 17.61
CA ARG A 39 -41.14 0.96 17.06
C ARG A 39 -41.09 2.33 17.75
N ASP A 40 -42.25 2.84 18.17
CA ASP A 40 -42.38 4.10 18.91
C ASP A 40 -41.77 4.04 20.32
N ILE A 41 -41.83 2.88 20.97
CA ILE A 41 -41.23 2.65 22.29
C ILE A 41 -39.70 2.61 22.18
N LEU A 42 -39.17 1.92 21.16
CA LEU A 42 -37.71 1.90 20.92
C LEU A 42 -37.18 3.29 20.57
N ASP A 43 -37.88 4.02 19.69
CA ASP A 43 -37.54 5.39 19.30
C ASP A 43 -37.48 6.33 20.51
N GLY A 44 -38.47 6.26 21.41
CA GLY A 44 -38.49 7.02 22.65
C GLY A 44 -37.36 6.66 23.64
N TYR A 45 -37.01 5.38 23.74
CA TYR A 45 -35.89 4.93 24.58
C TYR A 45 -34.54 5.40 24.03
N MET A 46 -34.31 5.27 22.72
CA MET A 46 -33.06 5.70 22.08
C MET A 46 -32.86 7.21 22.20
N ALA A 47 -33.91 8.00 21.98
CA ALA A 47 -33.86 9.46 22.15
C ALA A 47 -33.44 9.86 23.57
N ARG A 48 -34.07 9.26 24.59
CA ARG A 48 -33.78 9.54 26.00
C ARG A 48 -32.38 9.09 26.40
N ASP A 49 -32.01 7.87 26.03
CA ASP A 49 -30.76 7.28 26.49
C ASP A 49 -29.54 7.93 25.81
N LEU A 50 -29.58 8.23 24.51
CA LEU A 50 -28.53 8.98 23.82
C LEU A 50 -28.41 10.42 24.35
N ALA A 51 -29.53 11.08 24.66
CA ALA A 51 -29.50 12.39 25.30
C ALA A 51 -28.83 12.33 26.69
N ARG A 52 -29.10 11.27 27.46
CA ARG A 52 -28.45 11.03 28.77
C ARG A 52 -26.95 10.82 28.63
N LEU A 53 -26.47 10.16 27.57
CA LEU A 53 -25.02 9.98 27.35
C LEU A 53 -24.26 11.28 27.09
N LYS A 54 -24.95 12.35 26.65
CA LYS A 54 -24.32 13.67 26.47
C LYS A 54 -23.96 14.32 27.81
N ASP A 55 -24.65 13.97 28.90
CA ASP A 55 -24.47 14.54 30.24
C ASP A 55 -23.05 14.30 30.77
N PRO A 56 -22.27 15.35 31.12
CA PRO A 56 -20.98 15.23 31.78
C PRO A 56 -20.98 14.48 33.12
N GLN A 57 -22.13 14.42 33.81
CA GLN A 57 -22.29 13.77 35.11
C GLN A 57 -22.93 12.37 35.01
N VAL A 58 -23.01 11.83 33.78
CA VAL A 58 -23.54 10.48 33.57
C VAL A 58 -22.71 9.45 34.35
N ASP A 59 -23.41 8.49 34.94
CA ASP A 59 -22.78 7.40 35.67
C ASP A 59 -21.84 6.60 34.73
N PRO A 60 -20.56 6.39 35.10
CA PRO A 60 -19.59 5.66 34.28
C PRO A 60 -20.03 4.24 33.93
N ASP A 61 -20.77 3.55 34.82
CA ASP A 61 -21.21 2.18 34.58
C ASP A 61 -22.34 2.16 33.54
N PHE A 62 -23.30 3.11 33.64
CA PHE A 62 -24.30 3.32 32.59
C PHE A 62 -23.66 3.64 31.24
N LEU A 63 -22.71 4.59 31.22
CA LEU A 63 -22.00 5.00 30.01
C LEU A 63 -21.31 3.79 29.34
N CYS A 64 -20.53 3.05 30.13
CA CYS A 64 -19.80 1.86 29.69
C CYS A 64 -20.74 0.78 29.15
N THR A 65 -21.81 0.47 29.89
CA THR A 65 -22.78 -0.56 29.52
C THR A 65 -23.43 -0.24 28.18
N TRP A 66 -23.84 1.02 27.99
CA TRP A 66 -24.56 1.42 26.79
C TRP A 66 -23.65 1.45 25.56
N THR A 67 -22.44 2.03 25.68
CA THR A 67 -21.46 2.00 24.57
C THR A 67 -20.97 0.60 24.26
N GLY A 68 -20.83 -0.27 25.26
CA GLY A 68 -20.44 -1.67 25.08
C GLY A 68 -21.51 -2.45 24.34
N LEU A 69 -22.78 -2.27 24.71
CA LEU A 69 -23.91 -2.91 24.02
C LEU A 69 -23.99 -2.52 22.54
N LEU A 70 -23.80 -1.22 22.23
CA LEU A 70 -23.75 -0.79 20.83
C LEU A 70 -22.57 -1.40 20.09
N TRP A 71 -21.40 -1.42 20.71
CA TRP A 71 -20.20 -1.99 20.09
C TRP A 71 -20.36 -3.47 19.80
N ASP A 72 -20.91 -4.26 20.73
CA ASP A 72 -21.21 -5.67 20.51
C ASP A 72 -22.16 -5.85 19.31
N ARG A 73 -23.18 -5.00 19.19
CA ARG A 73 -24.15 -5.05 18.08
C ARG A 73 -23.53 -4.71 16.74
N THR A 74 -22.77 -3.62 16.64
CA THR A 74 -22.10 -3.24 15.38
C THR A 74 -21.05 -4.26 14.98
N THR A 75 -20.33 -4.82 15.95
CA THR A 75 -19.34 -5.86 15.72
C THR A 75 -19.98 -7.15 15.22
N LEU A 76 -21.13 -7.57 15.77
CA LEU A 76 -21.86 -8.74 15.30
C LEU A 76 -22.30 -8.56 13.84
N SER A 77 -22.82 -7.38 13.48
CA SER A 77 -23.17 -7.07 12.09
C SER A 77 -21.96 -7.11 11.17
N ARG A 78 -20.81 -6.60 11.63
CA ARG A 78 -19.54 -6.67 10.90
C ARG A 78 -19.09 -8.11 10.66
N THR A 79 -19.09 -8.95 11.70
CA THR A 79 -18.69 -10.36 11.56
C THR A 79 -19.61 -11.13 10.62
N GLY A 80 -20.91 -10.84 10.63
CA GLY A 80 -21.87 -11.42 9.69
C GLY A 80 -21.58 -11.02 8.24
N ILE A 81 -21.24 -9.75 7.99
CA ILE A 81 -20.84 -9.27 6.66
C ILE A 81 -19.52 -9.89 6.22
N GLU A 82 -18.54 -10.04 7.11
CA GLU A 82 -17.26 -10.69 6.81
C GLU A 82 -17.47 -12.17 6.41
N ALA A 83 -18.43 -12.86 7.03
CA ALA A 83 -18.80 -14.23 6.70
C ALA A 83 -19.60 -14.36 5.38
N GLN A 84 -20.58 -13.48 5.18
CA GLN A 84 -21.50 -13.52 4.03
C GLN A 84 -20.96 -12.78 2.79
N ARG A 85 -19.91 -11.97 2.95
CA ARG A 85 -19.23 -11.16 1.92
C ARG A 85 -20.09 -10.13 1.19
N VAL A 86 -21.23 -9.72 1.75
CA VAL A 86 -22.12 -8.70 1.16
C VAL A 86 -22.54 -7.68 2.23
N PRO A 87 -22.37 -6.36 1.99
CA PRO A 87 -22.90 -5.33 2.89
C PRO A 87 -24.44 -5.38 2.91
N THR A 88 -25.03 -5.53 4.10
CA THR A 88 -26.49 -5.56 4.28
C THR A 88 -27.09 -4.17 4.57
N GLY A 89 -26.22 -3.17 4.76
CA GLY A 89 -26.59 -1.81 5.14
C GLY A 89 -26.99 -1.69 6.62
N PHE A 90 -27.29 -0.47 7.07
CA PHE A 90 -27.63 -0.27 8.48
C PHE A 90 -28.98 -0.89 8.86
N ASN A 91 -29.00 -1.66 9.94
CA ASN A 91 -30.22 -2.21 10.52
C ASN A 91 -31.08 -1.12 11.19
N PHE A 92 -32.31 -1.47 11.59
CA PHE A 92 -33.27 -0.51 12.16
C PHE A 92 -32.75 0.17 13.43
N LEU A 93 -32.08 -0.57 14.32
CA LEU A 93 -31.51 -0.03 15.55
C LEU A 93 -30.46 1.04 15.25
N ILE A 94 -29.51 0.76 14.35
CA ILE A 94 -28.46 1.70 13.94
C ILE A 94 -29.09 2.95 13.32
N LYS A 95 -30.04 2.78 12.39
CA LYS A 95 -30.75 3.90 11.76
C LYS A 95 -31.48 4.78 12.77
N THR A 96 -32.10 4.17 13.78
CA THR A 96 -32.76 4.89 14.88
C THR A 96 -31.75 5.65 15.74
N CYS A 97 -30.60 5.05 16.06
CA CYS A 97 -29.55 5.74 16.81
C CYS A 97 -28.96 6.91 16.02
N LEU A 98 -28.75 6.76 14.72
CA LEU A 98 -28.26 7.82 13.82
C LEU A 98 -29.23 9.01 13.75
N LYS A 99 -30.55 8.76 13.73
CA LYS A 99 -31.59 9.81 13.83
C LYS A 99 -31.43 10.67 15.10
N TYR A 100 -30.82 10.13 16.15
CA TYR A 100 -30.57 10.81 17.43
C TYR A 100 -29.10 11.17 17.65
N ASN A 101 -28.38 11.49 16.55
CA ASN A 101 -27.01 11.99 16.55
C ASN A 101 -25.99 11.04 17.20
N LEU A 102 -26.09 9.74 16.91
CA LEU A 102 -25.15 8.75 17.43
C LEU A 102 -23.68 9.15 17.19
N VAL A 103 -23.36 9.68 16.00
CA VAL A 103 -21.98 10.04 15.64
C VAL A 103 -21.46 11.16 16.55
N GLU A 104 -22.20 12.25 16.69
CA GLU A 104 -21.91 13.35 17.61
C GLU A 104 -21.71 12.83 19.05
N VAL A 105 -22.61 11.97 19.54
CA VAL A 105 -22.56 11.42 20.90
C VAL A 105 -21.28 10.61 21.11
N MET A 106 -20.94 9.70 20.19
CA MET A 106 -19.76 8.87 20.32
C MET A 106 -18.47 9.70 20.27
N ILE A 107 -18.38 10.68 19.36
CA ILE A 107 -17.23 11.59 19.28
C ILE A 107 -17.12 12.43 20.55
N LEU A 108 -18.23 12.90 21.12
CA LEU A 108 -18.26 13.65 22.37
C LEU A 108 -17.71 12.82 23.55
N ILE A 109 -18.17 11.57 23.68
CA ILE A 109 -17.71 10.64 24.73
C ILE A 109 -16.21 10.39 24.59
N THR A 110 -15.74 10.08 23.37
CA THR A 110 -14.33 9.82 23.11
C THR A 110 -13.48 11.08 23.31
N SER A 111 -13.96 12.26 22.95
CA SER A 111 -13.26 13.52 23.19
C SER A 111 -13.12 13.84 24.67
N ARG A 112 -14.17 13.56 25.46
CA ARG A 112 -14.21 13.85 26.90
C ARG A 112 -13.31 12.92 27.70
N TYR A 113 -13.25 11.64 27.33
CA TYR A 113 -12.60 10.59 28.14
C TYR A 113 -11.42 9.88 27.45
N GLY A 114 -11.06 10.24 26.21
CA GLY A 114 -9.99 9.59 25.43
C GLY A 114 -8.56 9.96 25.86
N THR A 115 -8.40 11.08 26.58
CA THR A 115 -7.15 11.41 27.27
C THR A 115 -7.22 10.85 28.69
N PHE A 116 -6.66 9.65 28.89
CA PHE A 116 -6.62 9.04 30.22
C PHE A 116 -5.93 9.98 31.21
N ARG A 117 -6.62 10.29 32.32
CA ARG A 117 -6.08 11.08 33.44
C ARG A 117 -5.98 10.18 34.66
N LEU A 118 -4.91 10.35 35.43
CA LEU A 118 -4.74 9.66 36.71
C LEU A 118 -5.98 9.91 37.59
N GLY A 119 -6.62 8.84 38.09
CA GLY A 119 -7.87 8.92 38.87
C GLY A 119 -9.17 8.78 38.07
N MET A 120 -9.10 8.64 36.75
CA MET A 120 -10.28 8.35 35.92
C MET A 120 -10.77 6.91 36.14
N LYS A 121 -12.08 6.72 36.32
CA LYS A 121 -12.69 5.38 36.42
C LYS A 121 -12.56 4.62 35.10
N ASN A 122 -12.30 3.32 35.19
CA ASN A 122 -12.16 2.43 34.01
C ASN A 122 -13.37 2.50 33.06
N GLY A 123 -14.60 2.65 33.60
CA GLY A 123 -15.83 2.78 32.80
C GLY A 123 -15.79 3.95 31.81
N HIS A 124 -15.17 5.08 32.15
CA HIS A 124 -15.00 6.20 31.22
C HIS A 124 -14.01 5.88 30.09
N ALA A 125 -12.88 5.25 30.42
CA ALA A 125 -11.87 4.86 29.43
C ALA A 125 -12.44 3.82 28.44
N LEU A 126 -13.15 2.83 28.96
CA LEU A 126 -13.80 1.79 28.19
C LEU A 126 -14.92 2.38 27.32
N ALA A 127 -15.76 3.26 27.86
CA ALA A 127 -16.79 3.91 27.05
C ALA A 127 -16.21 4.76 25.90
N SER A 128 -15.12 5.49 26.15
CA SER A 128 -14.41 6.23 25.10
C SER A 128 -13.85 5.32 24.01
N TYR A 129 -13.33 4.15 24.38
CA TYR A 129 -12.86 3.14 23.43
C TYR A 129 -14.04 2.59 22.62
N CYS A 130 -15.10 2.10 23.28
CA CYS A 130 -16.28 1.55 22.64
C CYS A 130 -16.96 2.57 21.70
N GLY A 131 -17.05 3.84 22.11
CA GLY A 131 -17.64 4.88 21.28
C GLY A 131 -16.91 5.05 19.95
N LEU A 132 -15.57 5.09 19.97
CA LEU A 132 -14.79 5.18 18.74
C LEU A 132 -14.85 3.87 17.93
N ALA A 133 -14.90 2.71 18.59
CA ALA A 133 -15.01 1.41 17.93
C ALA A 133 -16.35 1.23 17.21
N VAL A 134 -17.45 1.71 17.79
CA VAL A 134 -18.77 1.78 17.14
C VAL A 134 -18.67 2.55 15.83
N LEU A 135 -18.03 3.73 15.84
CA LEU A 135 -17.88 4.53 14.62
C LEU A 135 -17.07 3.80 13.55
N VAL A 136 -15.99 3.15 13.94
CA VAL A 136 -15.19 2.32 13.02
C VAL A 136 -16.05 1.22 12.42
N ASP A 137 -16.82 0.47 13.22
CA ASP A 137 -17.67 -0.59 12.70
C ASP A 137 -18.77 -0.06 11.76
N LEU A 138 -19.35 1.11 12.03
CA LEU A 138 -20.31 1.75 11.13
C LEU A 138 -19.72 2.02 9.73
N LEU A 139 -18.44 2.39 9.66
CA LEU A 139 -17.72 2.57 8.40
C LEU A 139 -17.47 1.24 7.65
N HIS A 140 -17.62 0.08 8.29
CA HIS A 140 -17.46 -1.23 7.64
C HIS A 140 -18.79 -1.87 7.25
N VAL A 141 -19.86 -1.67 8.04
CA VAL A 141 -21.14 -2.37 7.83
C VAL A 141 -22.10 -1.66 6.87
N GLY A 142 -21.95 -0.34 6.68
CA GLY A 142 -22.84 0.46 5.84
C GLY A 142 -22.67 0.22 4.34
N THR A 143 -23.69 0.57 3.56
CA THR A 143 -23.59 0.75 2.11
C THR A 143 -22.64 1.91 1.75
N ASP A 144 -22.19 2.02 0.50
CA ASP A 144 -21.32 3.12 0.05
C ASP A 144 -21.87 4.51 0.40
N ALA A 145 -23.17 4.74 0.21
CA ALA A 145 -23.82 6.01 0.53
C ALA A 145 -23.88 6.25 2.05
N GLU A 146 -24.23 5.22 2.82
CA GLU A 146 -24.25 5.27 4.29
C GLU A 146 -22.85 5.55 4.86
N ARG A 147 -21.81 4.84 4.39
CA ARG A 147 -20.42 5.04 4.81
C ARG A 147 -19.93 6.46 4.56
N LYS A 148 -20.24 7.02 3.37
CA LYS A 148 -19.91 8.42 3.05
C LYS A 148 -20.61 9.40 3.97
N SER A 149 -21.92 9.22 4.19
CA SER A 149 -22.69 10.08 5.11
C SER A 149 -22.14 10.06 6.53
N ILE A 150 -21.76 8.89 7.06
CA ILE A 150 -21.15 8.77 8.38
C ILE A 150 -19.77 9.44 8.41
N ALA A 151 -18.93 9.21 7.41
CA ALA A 151 -17.61 9.83 7.34
C ALA A 151 -17.69 11.37 7.25
N GLU A 152 -18.69 11.90 6.55
CA GLU A 152 -18.98 13.34 6.49
C GLU A 152 -19.39 13.89 7.87
N GLU A 153 -20.33 13.25 8.56
CA GLU A 153 -20.75 13.66 9.91
C GLU A 153 -19.58 13.58 10.91
N MET A 154 -18.74 12.55 10.82
CA MET A 154 -17.53 12.42 11.64
C MET A 154 -16.54 13.58 11.40
N MET A 155 -16.42 14.05 10.15
CA MET A 155 -15.58 15.20 9.81
C MET A 155 -16.10 16.50 10.38
N ASP A 156 -17.41 16.73 10.31
CA ASP A 156 -18.07 17.92 10.86
C ASP A 156 -17.87 18.01 12.40
N HIS A 157 -17.61 16.87 13.04
CA HIS A 157 -17.28 16.77 14.46
C HIS A 157 -15.77 16.61 14.77
N ASN A 158 -14.88 16.96 13.83
CA ASN A 158 -13.42 16.99 14.00
C ASN A 158 -12.79 15.64 14.41
N ILE A 159 -13.26 14.53 13.84
CA ILE A 159 -12.71 13.20 14.14
C ILE A 159 -11.21 13.09 13.89
N VAL A 160 -10.68 13.77 12.87
CA VAL A 160 -9.26 13.70 12.50
C VAL A 160 -8.38 14.27 13.62
N ASP A 161 -8.76 15.42 14.18
CA ASP A 161 -8.04 16.03 15.32
C ASP A 161 -8.12 15.16 16.57
N LEU A 162 -9.28 14.51 16.81
CA LEU A 162 -9.45 13.58 17.91
C LEU A 162 -8.54 12.36 17.76
N CYS A 163 -8.52 11.74 16.58
CA CYS A 163 -7.62 10.63 16.27
C CYS A 163 -6.15 11.07 16.38
N PHE A 164 -5.80 12.23 15.84
CA PHE A 164 -4.46 12.79 15.95
C PHE A 164 -4.01 12.89 17.42
N LYS A 165 -4.85 13.42 18.32
CA LYS A 165 -4.57 13.46 19.76
C LYS A 165 -4.44 12.05 20.36
N ASN A 166 -5.32 11.13 19.98
CA ASN A 166 -5.36 9.78 20.53
C ASN A 166 -4.19 8.89 20.10
N ILE A 167 -3.48 9.19 19.00
CA ILE A 167 -2.22 8.51 18.65
C ILE A 167 -1.15 8.71 19.75
N ASP A 168 -1.19 9.83 20.47
CA ASP A 168 -0.32 10.08 21.65
C ASP A 168 -0.96 9.65 22.97
N SER A 169 -2.15 9.03 22.96
CA SER A 169 -2.85 8.67 24.19
C SER A 169 -1.95 7.85 25.11
N TRP A 170 -2.10 8.01 26.42
CA TRP A 170 -1.44 7.11 27.35
C TRP A 170 -1.85 5.67 27.06
N LEU A 171 -3.11 5.39 26.74
CA LEU A 171 -3.61 4.03 26.56
C LEU A 171 -3.28 3.48 25.16
N CYS A 172 -2.59 2.33 25.12
CA CYS A 172 -2.22 1.67 23.86
C CYS A 172 -3.45 1.22 23.03
N ALA A 173 -4.58 0.91 23.67
CA ALA A 173 -5.83 0.60 23.01
C ALA A 173 -6.35 1.79 22.16
N HIS A 174 -6.32 2.99 22.73
CA HIS A 174 -6.74 4.23 22.05
C HIS A 174 -5.81 4.60 20.91
N ARG A 175 -4.49 4.40 21.05
CA ARG A 175 -3.53 4.65 19.95
C ARG A 175 -3.86 3.81 18.72
N ARG A 176 -4.02 2.50 18.92
CA ARG A 176 -4.39 1.57 17.85
C ARG A 176 -5.73 1.94 17.23
N LEU A 177 -6.74 2.21 18.06
CA LEU A 177 -8.08 2.51 17.58
C LEU A 177 -8.12 3.83 16.79
N ALA A 178 -7.33 4.83 17.18
CA ALA A 178 -7.15 6.05 16.41
C ALA A 178 -6.54 5.78 15.02
N ALA A 179 -5.50 4.96 14.94
CA ALA A 179 -4.93 4.53 13.66
C ALA A 179 -5.96 3.78 12.80
N SER A 180 -6.66 2.80 13.38
CA SER A 180 -7.72 2.06 12.69
C SER A 180 -8.84 2.97 12.18
N THR A 181 -9.23 3.98 12.96
CA THR A 181 -10.23 4.97 12.54
C THR A 181 -9.74 5.79 11.35
N ILE A 182 -8.51 6.30 11.38
CA ILE A 182 -7.92 7.04 10.25
C ILE A 182 -7.87 6.15 9.01
N ARG A 183 -7.46 4.89 9.15
CA ARG A 183 -7.43 3.91 8.06
C ARG A 183 -8.81 3.76 7.41
N SER A 184 -9.87 3.57 8.20
CA SER A 184 -11.23 3.42 7.68
C SER A 184 -11.78 4.69 7.04
N LEU A 185 -11.34 5.87 7.49
CA LEU A 185 -11.76 7.15 6.93
C LEU A 185 -11.01 7.52 5.65
N ALA A 186 -9.74 7.13 5.50
CA ALA A 186 -8.87 7.66 4.47
C ALA A 186 -9.40 7.43 3.04
N GLY A 187 -10.02 6.27 2.78
CA GLY A 187 -10.64 5.99 1.48
C GLY A 187 -11.95 6.73 1.20
N LEU A 188 -12.60 7.30 2.22
CA LEU A 188 -13.91 7.96 2.10
C LEU A 188 -13.79 9.49 2.02
N ILE A 189 -12.81 10.06 2.72
CA ILE A 189 -12.67 11.50 2.93
C ILE A 189 -11.22 11.99 2.90
N GLY A 190 -10.27 11.16 2.45
CA GLY A 190 -8.84 11.49 2.48
C GLY A 190 -8.47 12.74 1.66
N ASP A 191 -9.19 13.00 0.58
CA ASP A 191 -9.02 14.20 -0.26
C ASP A 191 -9.47 15.51 0.41
N ARG A 192 -10.23 15.41 1.52
CA ARG A 192 -10.66 16.56 2.33
C ARG A 192 -9.68 16.90 3.46
N ILE A 193 -8.70 16.05 3.73
CA ILE A 193 -7.73 16.29 4.80
C ILE A 193 -6.58 17.17 4.25
N PRO A 194 -6.28 18.32 4.88
CA PRO A 194 -5.18 19.18 4.45
C PRO A 194 -3.82 18.47 4.47
N ALA A 195 -2.94 18.81 3.51
CA ALA A 195 -1.62 18.18 3.37
C ALA A 195 -0.73 18.33 4.61
N ASP A 196 -0.86 19.43 5.36
CA ASP A 196 -0.11 19.66 6.60
C ASP A 196 -0.55 18.71 7.72
N MET A 197 -1.86 18.51 7.88
CA MET A 197 -2.41 17.54 8.82
C MET A 197 -2.04 16.10 8.43
N VAL A 198 -2.08 15.76 7.13
CA VAL A 198 -1.60 14.45 6.64
C VAL A 198 -0.13 14.25 7.01
N ALA A 199 0.73 15.26 6.81
CA ALA A 199 2.13 15.18 7.18
C ALA A 199 2.34 14.94 8.68
N ASP A 200 1.64 15.68 9.53
CA ASP A 200 1.73 15.52 10.98
C ASP A 200 1.24 14.12 11.42
N ILE A 201 0.16 13.60 10.83
CA ILE A 201 -0.36 12.26 11.10
C ILE A 201 0.64 11.17 10.68
N ILE A 202 1.17 11.22 9.46
CA ILE A 202 2.13 10.22 8.96
C ILE A 202 3.36 10.17 9.86
N ALA A 203 3.97 11.32 10.16
CA ALA A 203 5.14 11.39 11.01
C ALA A 203 4.88 10.75 12.38
N LYS A 204 3.71 11.03 12.97
CA LYS A 204 3.30 10.51 14.28
C LYS A 204 3.04 9.01 14.27
N LEU A 205 2.41 8.49 13.22
CA LEU A 205 2.17 7.05 13.04
C LEU A 205 3.48 6.29 12.85
N CYS A 206 4.44 6.83 12.09
CA CYS A 206 5.77 6.23 11.98
C CYS A 206 6.51 6.22 13.33
N VAL A 207 6.47 7.33 14.08
CA VAL A 207 7.05 7.37 15.44
C VAL A 207 6.40 6.34 16.35
N PHE A 208 5.07 6.18 16.28
CA PHE A 208 4.35 5.16 17.06
C PHE A 208 4.84 3.74 16.75
N VAL A 209 5.08 3.42 15.47
CA VAL A 209 5.64 2.12 15.04
C VAL A 209 7.06 1.93 15.57
N LEU A 210 7.89 2.97 15.49
CA LEU A 210 9.31 2.94 15.90
C LEU A 210 9.50 2.87 17.44
N GLN A 211 8.49 3.23 18.23
CA GLN A 211 8.52 3.05 19.70
C GLN A 211 8.57 1.57 20.10
N GLY A 212 8.13 0.67 19.23
CA GLY A 212 8.16 -0.77 19.48
C GLY A 212 7.17 -1.23 20.55
N PRO A 213 7.29 -2.48 21.03
CA PRO A 213 6.26 -3.12 21.84
C PRO A 213 6.26 -2.70 23.32
N ARG A 214 7.26 -1.96 23.78
CA ARG A 214 7.52 -1.74 25.21
C ARG A 214 6.32 -1.18 25.97
N ILE A 215 5.66 -0.17 25.42
CA ILE A 215 4.51 0.48 26.06
C ILE A 215 3.31 -0.48 26.20
N PHE A 216 3.12 -1.38 25.24
CA PHE A 216 2.05 -2.39 25.29
C PHE A 216 2.31 -3.40 26.40
N VAL A 217 3.55 -3.88 26.48
CA VAL A 217 3.99 -4.79 27.54
C VAL A 217 3.75 -4.14 28.90
N GLU A 218 4.33 -2.95 29.13
CA GLU A 218 4.19 -2.23 30.41
C GLU A 218 2.72 -2.06 30.84
N GLN A 219 1.83 -1.68 29.92
CA GLN A 219 0.43 -1.47 30.24
C GLN A 219 -0.38 -2.75 30.46
N PHE A 220 -0.04 -3.85 29.80
CA PHE A 220 -0.72 -5.12 29.99
C PHE A 220 -0.36 -5.77 31.33
N TYR A 221 0.77 -5.41 31.93
CA TYR A 221 1.18 -5.86 33.26
C TYR A 221 0.78 -4.91 34.40
N ALA A 222 0.60 -3.61 34.13
CA ALA A 222 0.28 -2.63 35.16
C ALA A 222 -1.17 -2.76 35.69
N PRO A 223 -1.40 -2.79 37.01
CA PRO A 223 -2.74 -2.95 37.61
C PRO A 223 -3.78 -1.94 37.12
N GLU A 224 -3.35 -0.71 36.83
CA GLU A 224 -4.21 0.40 36.42
C GLU A 224 -4.68 0.28 34.97
N THR A 225 -3.98 -0.51 34.14
CA THR A 225 -4.19 -0.56 32.69
C THR A 225 -4.36 -1.98 32.13
N LYS A 226 -4.14 -3.02 32.94
CA LYS A 226 -4.26 -4.43 32.53
C LYS A 226 -5.65 -4.82 32.04
N TRP A 227 -6.68 -4.08 32.43
CA TRP A 227 -8.06 -4.23 31.94
C TRP A 227 -8.16 -4.09 30.41
N GLN A 228 -7.26 -3.32 29.77
CA GLN A 228 -7.20 -3.19 28.31
C GLN A 228 -7.05 -4.55 27.63
N GLY A 229 -6.24 -5.43 28.20
CA GLY A 229 -6.01 -6.75 27.64
C GLY A 229 -7.26 -7.64 27.63
N GLY A 230 -8.16 -7.48 28.61
CA GLY A 230 -9.46 -8.17 28.64
C GLY A 230 -10.42 -7.73 27.52
N ILE A 231 -10.37 -6.45 27.14
CA ILE A 231 -11.14 -5.91 26.01
C ILE A 231 -10.56 -6.41 24.69
N ILE A 232 -9.24 -6.34 24.57
CA ILE A 232 -8.49 -6.58 23.34
C ILE A 232 -8.45 -8.06 22.95
N VAL A 233 -8.27 -8.96 23.91
CA VAL A 233 -8.03 -10.39 23.64
C VAL A 233 -9.33 -11.20 23.65
N LEU A 234 -10.35 -10.74 24.38
CA LEU A 234 -11.43 -11.63 24.86
C LEU A 234 -12.83 -11.07 24.79
N ARG A 235 -13.02 -9.78 24.46
CA ARG A 235 -14.34 -9.12 24.49
C ARG A 235 -15.11 -9.44 25.79
N GLY A 236 -14.41 -9.50 26.93
CA GLY A 236 -15.03 -9.81 28.23
C GLY A 236 -15.15 -11.31 28.60
N GLN A 237 -14.57 -12.25 27.85
CA GLN A 237 -14.45 -13.64 28.31
C GLN A 237 -13.37 -13.78 29.40
N ASN A 238 -13.57 -14.72 30.34
CA ASN A 238 -12.61 -15.02 31.41
C ASN A 238 -11.36 -15.71 30.84
N ALA A 239 -10.30 -14.95 30.54
CA ALA A 239 -8.96 -15.52 30.43
C ALA A 239 -8.08 -15.11 31.59
N SER A 240 -7.09 -15.94 31.86
CA SER A 240 -6.11 -15.68 32.89
C SER A 240 -5.25 -14.48 32.53
N GLU A 241 -4.74 -13.80 33.56
CA GLU A 241 -3.77 -12.71 33.40
C GLU A 241 -2.54 -13.14 32.58
N ALA A 242 -2.15 -14.42 32.70
CA ALA A 242 -1.05 -15.00 31.94
C ALA A 242 -1.35 -15.11 30.43
N GLU A 243 -2.59 -15.38 30.03
CA GLU A 243 -3.00 -15.43 28.63
C GLU A 243 -3.07 -14.04 28.00
N VAL A 244 -3.61 -13.07 28.74
CA VAL A 244 -3.68 -11.67 28.32
C VAL A 244 -2.28 -11.08 28.13
N ALA A 245 -1.38 -11.32 29.10
CA ALA A 245 -0.01 -10.85 29.05
C ALA A 245 0.77 -11.40 27.85
N LYS A 246 0.56 -12.68 27.48
CA LYS A 246 1.17 -13.31 26.29
C LYS A 246 0.79 -12.63 24.98
N CYS A 247 -0.38 -11.98 24.92
CA CYS A 247 -0.90 -11.35 23.71
C CYS A 247 -0.39 -9.92 23.50
N ALA A 248 0.22 -9.28 24.50
CA ALA A 248 0.63 -7.87 24.43
C ALA A 248 1.57 -7.59 23.24
N LEU A 249 2.57 -8.47 23.06
CA LEU A 249 3.53 -8.37 21.96
C LEU A 249 2.83 -8.49 20.60
N ARG A 250 2.00 -9.51 20.42
CA ARG A 250 1.27 -9.72 19.15
C ARG A 250 0.30 -8.58 18.85
N TYR A 251 -0.35 -8.04 19.88
CA TYR A 251 -1.23 -6.87 19.72
C TYR A 251 -0.47 -5.61 19.31
N SER A 252 0.77 -5.41 19.78
CA SER A 252 1.61 -4.30 19.30
C SER A 252 1.89 -4.42 17.79
N GLY A 253 2.13 -5.63 17.28
CA GLY A 253 2.30 -5.89 15.85
C GLY A 253 1.08 -5.48 15.03
N LEU A 254 -0.12 -5.87 15.48
CA LEU A 254 -1.37 -5.45 14.85
C LEU A 254 -1.56 -3.92 14.87
N ALA A 255 -1.20 -3.27 15.99
CA ALA A 255 -1.30 -1.83 16.12
C ALA A 255 -0.34 -1.09 15.17
N HIS A 256 0.87 -1.61 14.97
CA HIS A 256 1.85 -1.04 14.04
C HIS A 256 1.41 -1.21 12.58
N ASP A 257 0.81 -2.35 12.24
CA ASP A 257 0.22 -2.56 10.92
C ASP A 257 -0.94 -1.60 10.68
N ASP A 258 -1.86 -1.44 11.64
CA ASP A 258 -2.96 -0.48 11.55
C ASP A 258 -2.43 0.96 11.37
N ALA A 259 -1.33 1.31 12.04
CA ALA A 259 -0.71 2.62 11.93
C ALA A 259 -0.15 2.91 10.52
N LEU A 260 0.62 1.99 9.92
CA LEU A 260 1.14 2.23 8.58
C LEU A 260 0.10 2.07 7.48
N TRP A 261 -0.89 1.19 7.66
CA TRP A 261 -2.05 1.16 6.75
C TRP A 261 -2.87 2.45 6.81
N ALA A 262 -3.00 3.07 7.98
CA ALA A 262 -3.62 4.39 8.10
C ALA A 262 -2.83 5.46 7.34
N ALA A 263 -1.50 5.49 7.52
CA ALA A 263 -0.63 6.41 6.80
C ALA A 263 -0.69 6.18 5.26
N GLN A 264 -0.70 4.91 4.83
CA GLN A 264 -0.84 4.54 3.42
C GLN A 264 -2.18 4.98 2.85
N GLY A 265 -3.29 4.77 3.58
CA GLY A 265 -4.62 5.17 3.12
C GLY A 265 -4.73 6.67 2.84
N LEU A 266 -4.02 7.50 3.62
CA LEU A 266 -4.01 8.95 3.44
C LEU A 266 -3.30 9.41 2.17
N VAL A 267 -2.38 8.60 1.62
CA VAL A 267 -1.65 8.92 0.39
C VAL A 267 -2.06 8.06 -0.82
N CYS A 268 -2.82 6.99 -0.59
CA CYS A 268 -3.30 6.04 -1.59
C CYS A 268 -4.80 6.25 -1.89
N THR A 269 -5.16 7.46 -2.34
CA THR A 269 -6.56 7.82 -2.61
C THR A 269 -6.96 7.55 -4.07
N TYR A 270 -8.27 7.43 -4.31
CA TYR A 270 -8.86 7.51 -5.64
C TYR A 270 -9.89 8.65 -5.70
N PRO A 271 -9.73 9.65 -6.59
CA PRO A 271 -8.65 9.81 -7.57
C PRO A 271 -7.28 10.03 -6.90
N MET A 272 -6.21 9.76 -7.66
CA MET A 272 -4.83 9.85 -7.17
C MET A 272 -4.47 11.28 -6.76
N LEU A 273 -3.76 11.44 -5.64
CA LEU A 273 -3.35 12.75 -5.14
C LEU A 273 -2.43 13.49 -6.13
N PRO A 274 -2.68 14.80 -6.38
CA PRO A 274 -1.79 15.61 -7.20
C PRO A 274 -0.36 15.64 -6.63
N THR A 275 0.64 15.69 -7.51
CA THR A 275 2.06 15.79 -7.11
C THR A 275 2.34 17.00 -6.22
N LYS A 276 1.64 18.11 -6.44
CA LYS A 276 1.76 19.30 -5.58
C LYS A 276 1.33 19.01 -4.14
N PHE A 277 0.26 18.24 -3.93
CA PHE A 277 -0.21 17.89 -2.58
C PHE A 277 0.84 17.05 -1.84
N ARG A 278 1.40 16.05 -2.51
CA ARG A 278 2.49 15.20 -1.98
C ARG A 278 3.76 16.00 -1.66
N LEU A 279 4.09 16.98 -2.49
CA LEU A 279 5.18 17.91 -2.20
C LEU A 279 4.91 18.77 -0.94
N GLU A 280 3.69 19.25 -0.74
CA GLU A 280 3.35 20.04 0.45
C GLU A 280 3.43 19.20 1.75
N ILE A 281 3.08 17.91 1.69
CA ILE A 281 3.33 16.96 2.80
C ILE A 281 4.82 16.96 3.17
N LEU A 282 5.69 16.77 2.16
CA LEU A 282 7.14 16.68 2.36
C LEU A 282 7.73 18.02 2.83
N LYS A 283 7.26 19.16 2.32
CA LYS A 283 7.68 20.50 2.77
C LYS A 283 7.38 20.74 4.24
N LYS A 284 6.22 20.26 4.71
CA LYS A 284 5.80 20.40 6.10
C LYS A 284 6.65 19.53 7.04
N ARG A 285 6.93 18.28 6.65
CA ARG A 285 7.67 17.28 7.45
C ARG A 285 8.65 16.47 6.59
N PRO A 286 9.83 17.02 6.22
CA PRO A 286 10.81 16.27 5.44
C PRO A 286 11.36 15.03 6.17
N GLU A 287 11.30 15.01 7.51
CA GLU A 287 11.70 13.88 8.35
C GLU A 287 10.86 12.61 8.15
N ILE A 288 9.67 12.70 7.53
CA ILE A 288 8.85 11.54 7.16
C ILE A 288 9.65 10.54 6.33
N VAL A 289 10.51 11.03 5.43
CA VAL A 289 11.33 10.16 4.58
C VAL A 289 12.26 9.28 5.43
N ASP A 290 12.90 9.86 6.44
CA ASP A 290 13.76 9.10 7.36
C ASP A 290 12.97 8.12 8.19
N LEU A 291 11.85 8.57 8.76
CA LEU A 291 10.98 7.72 9.58
C LEU A 291 10.45 6.51 8.80
N LEU A 292 10.09 6.69 7.52
CA LEU A 292 9.63 5.60 6.66
C LEU A 292 10.76 4.63 6.33
N PHE A 293 11.98 5.11 6.07
CA PHE A 293 13.13 4.21 5.91
C PHE A 293 13.40 3.42 7.20
N ASP A 294 13.37 4.08 8.36
CA ASP A 294 13.57 3.42 9.65
C ASP A 294 12.49 2.35 9.92
N CYS A 295 11.23 2.62 9.54
CA CYS A 295 10.15 1.63 9.58
C CYS A 295 10.40 0.45 8.62
N ALA A 296 10.89 0.73 7.41
CA ALA A 296 11.12 -0.26 6.35
C ALA A 296 12.28 -1.25 6.65
N ILE A 297 13.24 -0.85 7.48
CA ILE A 297 14.39 -1.68 7.90
C ILE A 297 14.16 -2.38 9.24
N THR A 298 13.02 -2.16 9.89
CA THR A 298 12.75 -2.81 11.19
C THR A 298 12.71 -4.34 11.00
N PRO A 299 13.44 -5.14 11.80
CA PRO A 299 13.50 -6.59 11.62
C PRO A 299 12.14 -7.26 11.88
N ARG A 300 11.94 -8.45 11.29
CA ARG A 300 10.72 -9.25 11.47
C ARG A 300 10.59 -9.72 12.93
N PRO A 301 9.50 -9.38 13.63
CA PRO A 301 9.36 -9.75 15.03
C PRO A 301 8.91 -11.20 15.21
N ALA A 302 9.49 -11.91 16.17
CA ALA A 302 9.14 -13.31 16.47
C ALA A 302 7.68 -13.52 16.92
N TRP A 303 7.07 -12.50 17.52
CA TRP A 303 5.69 -12.56 18.04
C TRP A 303 4.61 -12.26 16.99
N TYR A 304 5.00 -11.67 15.87
CA TYR A 304 4.10 -11.29 14.77
C TYR A 304 4.86 -11.34 13.43
N PRO A 305 5.34 -12.52 13.00
CA PRO A 305 6.19 -12.63 11.82
C PRO A 305 5.44 -12.34 10.51
N GLU A 306 4.11 -12.33 10.51
CA GLU A 306 3.28 -11.91 9.38
C GLU A 306 3.10 -10.39 9.23
N ARG A 307 3.82 -9.60 10.03
CA ARG A 307 3.78 -8.13 10.01
C ARG A 307 3.95 -7.57 8.60
N GLN A 308 3.17 -6.53 8.30
CA GLN A 308 3.16 -5.85 7.01
C GLN A 308 3.79 -4.46 7.04
N SER A 309 3.94 -3.88 8.23
CA SER A 309 4.36 -2.49 8.43
C SER A 309 5.59 -2.08 7.60
N ASP A 310 6.64 -2.89 7.56
CA ASP A 310 7.87 -2.54 6.82
C ASP A 310 7.68 -2.48 5.30
N ALA A 311 6.87 -3.39 4.73
CA ALA A 311 6.50 -3.33 3.33
C ALA A 311 5.58 -2.12 3.04
N VAL A 312 4.61 -1.84 3.92
CA VAL A 312 3.70 -0.69 3.79
C VAL A 312 4.47 0.64 3.88
N ALA A 313 5.51 0.73 4.72
CA ALA A 313 6.40 1.90 4.74
C ALA A 313 7.06 2.14 3.38
N CYS A 314 7.48 1.07 2.70
CA CYS A 314 8.00 1.15 1.33
C CYS A 314 6.92 1.66 0.37
N GLU A 315 5.69 1.14 0.44
CA GLU A 315 4.59 1.61 -0.41
C GLU A 315 4.33 3.11 -0.26
N ILE A 316 4.34 3.62 0.98
CA ILE A 316 4.16 5.05 1.28
C ILE A 316 5.29 5.86 0.62
N LEU A 317 6.55 5.40 0.70
CA LEU A 317 7.67 6.04 -0.01
C LEU A 317 7.40 6.05 -1.53
N ALA A 318 7.00 4.93 -2.13
CA ALA A 318 6.68 4.90 -3.56
C ALA A 318 5.55 5.88 -3.94
N LEU A 319 4.48 5.96 -3.14
CA LEU A 319 3.35 6.87 -3.34
C LEU A 319 3.78 8.34 -3.27
N LEU A 320 4.61 8.72 -2.30
CA LEU A 320 5.10 10.09 -2.14
C LEU A 320 5.94 10.55 -3.34
N PHE A 321 6.67 9.64 -3.99
CA PHE A 321 7.56 9.94 -5.11
C PHE A 321 7.07 9.41 -6.47
N GLN A 322 5.82 8.98 -6.58
CA GLN A 322 5.26 8.42 -7.81
C GLN A 322 5.13 9.45 -8.95
N TRP A 323 5.44 9.04 -10.17
CA TRP A 323 5.16 9.80 -11.39
C TRP A 323 3.65 9.94 -11.66
N PRO A 324 3.19 11.03 -12.29
CA PRO A 324 1.82 11.12 -12.77
C PRO A 324 1.46 9.94 -13.72
N PRO A 325 0.22 9.40 -13.67
CA PRO A 325 -0.16 8.15 -14.35
C PRO A 325 -0.16 8.26 -15.88
N TYR A 326 -0.17 9.48 -16.42
CA TYR A 326 -0.10 9.76 -17.85
C TYR A 326 1.35 9.94 -18.36
N ILE A 327 2.36 9.82 -17.49
CA ILE A 327 3.78 9.95 -17.84
C ILE A 327 4.44 8.56 -17.86
N VAL A 328 5.10 8.24 -18.97
CA VAL A 328 6.08 7.15 -19.03
C VAL A 328 7.47 7.79 -19.02
N PRO A 329 8.29 7.56 -17.98
CA PRO A 329 9.53 8.31 -17.88
C PRO A 329 10.54 7.89 -18.97
N GLY A 330 11.13 8.89 -19.61
CA GLY A 330 11.97 8.76 -20.81
C GLY A 330 11.24 8.98 -22.15
N VAL A 331 9.90 9.05 -22.14
CA VAL A 331 9.09 9.29 -23.35
C VAL A 331 8.69 10.76 -23.44
N SER A 332 9.11 11.42 -24.53
CA SER A 332 8.66 12.78 -24.87
C SER A 332 7.25 12.74 -25.44
N SER A 333 6.38 13.67 -25.06
CA SER A 333 5.04 13.79 -25.63
C SER A 333 4.66 15.26 -25.77
N PRO A 334 4.14 15.70 -26.93
CA PRO A 334 3.86 17.11 -27.26
C PRO A 334 2.79 17.79 -26.39
N LEU A 335 2.20 17.06 -25.43
CA LEU A 335 1.40 17.64 -24.34
C LEU A 335 2.27 18.28 -23.23
N ASP A 336 3.42 18.86 -23.56
CA ASP A 336 4.22 19.70 -22.66
C ASP A 336 3.51 21.05 -22.40
N GLY A 337 2.27 20.98 -21.93
CA GLY A 337 1.53 22.12 -21.39
C GLY A 337 2.04 22.50 -20.01
N SER A 338 1.67 23.70 -19.57
CA SER A 338 2.07 24.26 -18.27
C SER A 338 1.77 23.32 -17.08
N SER A 339 0.70 22.52 -17.14
CA SER A 339 0.31 21.58 -16.08
C SER A 339 1.31 20.44 -15.90
N ARG A 340 1.75 19.78 -16.99
CA ARG A 340 2.75 18.70 -16.94
C ARG A 340 4.09 19.23 -16.44
N THR A 341 4.50 20.41 -16.89
CA THR A 341 5.71 21.07 -16.40
C THR A 341 5.62 21.38 -14.90
N GLN A 342 4.45 21.81 -14.41
CA GLN A 342 4.22 22.06 -12.99
C GLN A 342 4.27 20.77 -12.16
N GLU A 343 3.65 19.69 -12.61
CA GLU A 343 3.71 18.39 -11.92
C GLU A 343 5.12 17.82 -11.91
N TRP A 344 5.83 17.88 -13.04
CA TRP A 344 7.25 17.49 -13.09
C TRP A 344 8.09 18.33 -12.12
N LYS A 345 7.92 19.66 -12.12
CA LYS A 345 8.65 20.55 -11.21
C LYS A 345 8.36 20.20 -9.74
N ALA A 346 7.11 19.90 -9.40
CA ALA A 346 6.75 19.50 -8.05
C ALA A 346 7.42 18.18 -7.66
N LEU A 347 7.44 17.20 -8.56
CA LEU A 347 8.11 15.92 -8.31
C LEU A 347 9.63 16.07 -8.19
N SER A 348 10.27 16.84 -9.06
CA SER A 348 11.71 17.14 -8.95
C SER A 348 12.04 17.82 -7.62
N GLN A 349 11.17 18.70 -7.12
CA GLN A 349 11.33 19.29 -5.79
C GLN A 349 11.18 18.25 -4.67
N ALA A 350 10.19 17.36 -4.75
CA ALA A 350 10.04 16.26 -3.79
C ALA A 350 11.30 15.37 -3.79
N LEU A 351 11.81 14.98 -4.96
CA LEU A 351 13.01 14.16 -5.08
C LEU A 351 14.26 14.85 -4.51
N LYS A 352 14.39 16.18 -4.67
CA LYS A 352 15.44 16.95 -3.98
C LYS A 352 15.34 16.86 -2.47
N MET A 353 14.14 16.77 -1.91
CA MET A 353 13.96 16.62 -0.47
C MET A 353 14.39 15.24 0.01
N LEU A 354 14.16 14.19 -0.78
CA LEU A 354 14.68 12.85 -0.51
C LEU A 354 16.22 12.84 -0.54
N THR A 355 16.82 13.33 -1.62
CA THR A 355 18.29 13.29 -1.79
C THR A 355 19.02 14.26 -0.86
N ALA A 356 18.33 15.24 -0.29
CA ALA A 356 18.87 16.10 0.77
C ALA A 356 18.89 15.43 2.15
N ARG A 357 18.23 14.27 2.33
CA ARG A 357 18.31 13.53 3.60
C ARG A 357 19.70 12.91 3.75
N LYS A 358 20.19 12.87 4.98
CA LYS A 358 21.49 12.28 5.29
C LYS A 358 21.45 10.78 4.99
N GLU A 359 22.48 10.28 4.29
CA GLU A 359 22.66 8.85 4.01
C GLU A 359 21.45 8.22 3.29
N TRP A 360 20.68 9.00 2.50
CA TRP A 360 19.47 8.52 1.83
C TRP A 360 19.74 7.28 0.94
N SER A 361 20.89 7.24 0.27
CA SER A 361 21.30 6.13 -0.57
C SER A 361 21.62 4.88 0.24
N GLU A 362 22.31 5.03 1.39
CA GLU A 362 22.59 3.92 2.30
C GLU A 362 21.30 3.38 2.90
N LYS A 363 20.37 4.25 3.32
CA LYS A 363 19.06 3.81 3.81
C LYS A 363 18.27 3.02 2.77
N LEU A 364 18.32 3.45 1.51
CA LEU A 364 17.67 2.74 0.40
C LEU A 364 18.32 1.37 0.14
N ILE A 365 19.65 1.29 0.23
CA ILE A 365 20.41 0.04 0.11
C ILE A 365 20.13 -0.87 1.32
N GLU A 366 20.04 -0.33 2.53
CA GLU A 366 19.74 -1.08 3.75
C GLU A 366 18.36 -1.76 3.67
N VAL A 367 17.35 -1.10 3.10
CA VAL A 367 16.04 -1.74 2.84
C VAL A 367 16.22 -2.96 1.93
N TRP A 368 17.03 -2.87 0.88
CA TRP A 368 17.32 -3.99 0.00
C TRP A 368 18.08 -5.10 0.73
N MET A 369 19.13 -4.75 1.48
CA MET A 369 19.95 -5.69 2.24
C MET A 369 19.13 -6.44 3.29
N SER A 370 18.19 -5.76 3.97
CA SER A 370 17.28 -6.39 4.93
C SER A 370 16.44 -7.54 4.34
N VAL A 371 16.22 -7.54 3.02
CA VAL A 371 15.55 -8.62 2.31
C VAL A 371 16.53 -9.71 1.87
N GLU A 372 17.74 -9.35 1.44
CA GLU A 372 18.78 -10.33 1.07
C GLU A 372 19.29 -11.14 2.27
N GLU A 373 19.36 -10.52 3.44
CA GLU A 373 19.90 -11.13 4.66
C GLU A 373 18.86 -11.96 5.43
N GLU A 374 17.57 -11.80 5.14
CA GLU A 374 16.51 -12.57 5.80
C GLU A 374 16.40 -13.99 5.23
N ASP A 375 16.94 -14.95 5.99
CA ASP A 375 16.90 -16.38 5.67
C ASP A 375 15.49 -16.99 5.83
N TRP A 376 15.06 -17.81 4.87
CA TRP A 376 13.72 -18.37 4.85
C TRP A 376 13.51 -19.41 5.96
N HIS A 377 14.53 -20.21 6.32
CA HIS A 377 14.44 -21.15 7.43
C HIS A 377 14.27 -20.42 8.77
N HIS A 378 14.95 -19.30 8.93
CA HIS A 378 14.72 -18.42 10.07
C HIS A 378 13.27 -17.94 10.13
N VAL A 379 12.70 -17.44 9.02
CA VAL A 379 11.30 -17.00 8.96
C VAL A 379 10.34 -18.14 9.28
N GLU A 380 10.54 -19.33 8.70
CA GLU A 380 9.74 -20.52 8.99
C GLU A 380 9.75 -20.86 10.50
N SER A 381 10.92 -20.81 11.14
CA SER A 381 11.05 -21.00 12.58
C SER A 381 10.23 -19.97 13.37
N LEU A 382 10.23 -18.70 12.97
CA LEU A 382 9.40 -17.68 13.62
C LEU A 382 7.89 -18.02 13.49
N PHE A 383 7.45 -18.42 12.30
CA PHE A 383 6.06 -18.81 12.04
C PHE A 383 5.61 -20.04 12.85
N ASN A 384 6.51 -21.00 13.07
CA ASN A 384 6.23 -22.17 13.89
C ASN A 384 6.15 -21.85 15.40
N ASN A 385 6.78 -20.75 15.83
CA ASN A 385 6.85 -20.33 17.23
C ASN A 385 5.80 -19.30 17.65
N VAL A 386 4.92 -18.84 16.76
CA VAL A 386 3.91 -17.80 17.04
C VAL A 386 2.93 -18.15 18.17
N LYS A 387 2.69 -19.44 18.41
CA LYS A 387 1.85 -19.91 19.53
C LYS A 387 2.40 -19.49 20.89
N ASN A 388 3.72 -19.33 21.01
CA ASN A 388 4.36 -18.87 22.24
C ASN A 388 3.98 -17.42 22.59
N TYR A 389 3.40 -16.69 21.64
CA TYR A 389 3.03 -15.28 21.74
C TYR A 389 1.51 -15.04 21.62
N GLY A 390 0.71 -16.03 22.04
CA GLY A 390 -0.75 -15.87 22.14
C GLY A 390 -1.53 -16.04 20.83
N ALA A 391 -0.91 -16.53 19.76
CA ALA A 391 -1.64 -16.93 18.56
C ALA A 391 -2.53 -18.16 18.86
N LYS A 392 -3.85 -18.04 18.66
CA LYS A 392 -4.82 -19.13 18.92
C LYS A 392 -4.63 -20.33 17.97
N THR A 393 -4.18 -20.07 16.75
CA THR A 393 -3.91 -21.08 15.72
C THR A 393 -2.53 -20.87 15.11
N LEU A 394 -1.95 -21.92 14.53
CA LEU A 394 -0.81 -21.74 13.64
C LEU A 394 -1.25 -20.88 12.46
N LEU A 395 -0.32 -20.06 11.98
CA LEU A 395 -0.51 -19.33 10.74
C LEU A 395 -0.50 -20.33 9.58
N GLY A 396 -1.44 -20.19 8.66
CA GLY A 396 -1.55 -21.09 7.52
C GLY A 396 -0.47 -20.83 6.47
N LYS A 397 -0.29 -21.79 5.55
CA LYS A 397 0.67 -21.70 4.43
C LYS A 397 0.52 -20.41 3.61
N ARG A 398 -0.72 -19.90 3.45
CA ARG A 398 -0.98 -18.63 2.75
C ARG A 398 -0.38 -17.42 3.47
N THR A 399 -0.47 -17.35 4.80
CA THR A 399 0.10 -16.24 5.58
C THR A 399 1.62 -16.30 5.55
N PHE A 400 2.19 -17.50 5.58
CA PHE A 400 3.63 -17.68 5.39
C PHE A 400 4.08 -17.22 4.00
N GLN A 401 3.38 -17.63 2.93
CA GLN A 401 3.65 -17.15 1.58
C GLN A 401 3.53 -15.63 1.44
N LEU A 402 2.53 -15.01 2.11
CA LEU A 402 2.37 -13.56 2.13
C LEU A 402 3.61 -12.83 2.67
N ALA A 403 4.35 -13.42 3.60
CA ALA A 403 5.60 -12.83 4.10
C ALA A 403 6.64 -12.61 2.97
N PHE A 404 6.69 -13.52 1.99
CA PHE A 404 7.58 -13.42 0.82
C PHE A 404 7.03 -12.49 -0.25
N GLU A 405 5.71 -12.42 -0.42
CA GLU A 405 5.07 -11.38 -1.25
C GLU A 405 5.40 -9.98 -0.71
N LEU A 406 5.35 -9.78 0.62
CA LEU A 406 5.73 -8.51 1.27
C LEU A 406 7.23 -8.19 1.09
N ARG A 407 8.12 -9.19 1.13
CA ARG A 407 9.53 -9.03 0.75
C ARG A 407 9.66 -8.56 -0.71
N GLY A 408 8.86 -9.13 -1.60
CA GLY A 408 8.77 -8.74 -3.00
C GLY A 408 8.38 -7.26 -3.17
N ILE A 409 7.40 -6.79 -2.40
CA ILE A 409 6.97 -5.37 -2.38
C ILE A 409 8.13 -4.45 -2.01
N LYS A 410 8.93 -4.79 -0.99
CA LYS A 410 10.12 -4.00 -0.61
C LYS A 410 11.10 -3.89 -1.77
N ARG A 411 11.40 -5.00 -2.45
CA ARG A 411 12.33 -5.06 -3.57
C ARG A 411 11.89 -4.18 -4.74
N ILE A 412 10.66 -4.34 -5.21
CA ILE A 412 10.16 -3.57 -6.36
C ILE A 412 9.99 -2.08 -6.02
N THR A 413 9.73 -1.74 -4.76
CA THR A 413 9.66 -0.35 -4.30
C THR A 413 11.03 0.31 -4.30
N VAL A 414 12.07 -0.35 -3.79
CA VAL A 414 13.45 0.14 -3.87
C VAL A 414 13.83 0.42 -5.33
N LEU A 415 13.56 -0.54 -6.22
CA LEU A 415 13.83 -0.40 -7.66
C LEU A 415 13.01 0.73 -8.30
N ARG A 416 11.75 0.92 -7.88
CA ARG A 416 10.93 2.05 -8.33
C ARG A 416 11.52 3.38 -7.89
N LEU A 417 12.03 3.51 -6.66
CA LEU A 417 12.69 4.73 -6.19
C LEU A 417 13.98 4.99 -6.98
N ILE A 418 14.83 3.97 -7.20
CA ILE A 418 16.04 4.09 -8.04
C ILE A 418 15.69 4.55 -9.45
N THR A 419 14.72 3.89 -10.08
CA THR A 419 14.20 4.26 -11.41
C THR A 419 13.68 5.70 -11.43
N THR A 420 13.06 6.13 -10.34
CA THR A 420 12.47 7.47 -10.23
C THR A 420 13.56 8.54 -10.12
N LEU A 421 14.48 8.33 -9.19
CA LEU A 421 15.63 9.17 -8.92
C LEU A 421 16.56 9.32 -10.12
N THR A 422 16.86 8.23 -10.82
CA THR A 422 17.73 8.26 -12.00
C THR A 422 17.15 9.02 -13.18
N HIS A 423 15.82 9.00 -13.37
CA HIS A 423 15.20 9.83 -14.41
C HIS A 423 15.30 11.33 -14.11
N ALA A 424 15.33 11.68 -12.82
CA ALA A 424 15.45 13.05 -12.34
C ALA A 424 16.89 13.41 -11.93
N ALA A 425 17.89 12.58 -12.26
CA ALA A 425 19.22 12.61 -11.62
C ALA A 425 19.89 13.99 -11.59
N ASP A 426 19.83 14.72 -12.70
CA ASP A 426 20.42 16.06 -12.81
C ASP A 426 19.62 17.09 -12.01
N SER A 427 18.31 16.90 -11.88
CA SER A 427 17.44 17.79 -11.13
C SER A 427 17.49 17.54 -9.63
N CYS A 428 17.66 16.31 -9.15
CA CYS A 428 17.70 15.99 -7.72
C CYS A 428 19.12 15.90 -7.13
N GLY A 429 20.16 16.14 -7.92
CA GLY A 429 21.53 16.31 -7.41
C GLY A 429 22.21 15.02 -6.98
N ILE A 430 21.82 13.87 -7.54
CA ILE A 430 22.44 12.58 -7.25
C ILE A 430 23.88 12.59 -7.76
N THR A 431 24.82 12.17 -6.93
CA THR A 431 26.26 12.08 -7.20
C THR A 431 26.60 10.80 -7.98
N ASN A 432 27.80 10.75 -8.56
CA ASN A 432 28.24 9.55 -9.29
C ASN A 432 28.46 8.36 -8.34
N ALA A 433 28.99 8.60 -7.13
CA ALA A 433 29.20 7.55 -6.14
C ALA A 433 27.88 6.92 -5.67
N GLU A 434 26.81 7.72 -5.54
CA GLU A 434 25.47 7.19 -5.24
C GLU A 434 24.92 6.36 -6.42
N LEU A 435 25.09 6.81 -7.67
CA LEU A 435 24.69 6.01 -8.85
C LEU A 435 25.44 4.67 -8.90
N GLU A 436 26.75 4.69 -8.65
CA GLU A 436 27.60 3.50 -8.64
C GLU A 436 27.21 2.55 -7.50
N SER A 437 26.86 3.07 -6.33
CA SER A 437 26.38 2.27 -5.18
C SER A 437 25.07 1.54 -5.50
N LEU A 438 24.17 2.17 -6.25
CA LEU A 438 22.88 1.59 -6.62
C LEU A 438 22.97 0.55 -7.75
N LEU A 439 24.12 0.44 -8.45
CA LEU A 439 24.32 -0.55 -9.52
C LEU A 439 24.18 -1.98 -9.00
N ARG A 440 24.72 -2.29 -7.81
CA ARG A 440 24.65 -3.63 -7.22
C ARG A 440 23.19 -4.09 -7.08
N VAL A 441 22.34 -3.23 -6.50
CA VAL A 441 20.92 -3.49 -6.28
C VAL A 441 20.20 -3.76 -7.60
N ALA A 442 20.34 -2.85 -8.57
CA ALA A 442 19.66 -2.98 -9.86
C ALA A 442 20.17 -4.18 -10.69
N TYR A 443 21.46 -4.51 -10.58
CA TYR A 443 22.05 -5.67 -11.24
C TYR A 443 21.60 -7.00 -10.64
N ALA A 444 21.52 -7.10 -9.31
CA ALA A 444 20.97 -8.26 -8.62
C ALA A 444 19.50 -8.50 -9.03
N ALA A 445 18.69 -7.45 -9.09
CA ALA A 445 17.31 -7.50 -9.57
C ALA A 445 17.17 -7.89 -11.06
N SER A 446 18.22 -7.68 -11.86
CA SER A 446 18.20 -7.97 -13.29
C SER A 446 18.47 -9.45 -13.62
N GLN A 447 18.83 -10.27 -12.63
CA GLN A 447 19.13 -11.68 -12.84
C GLN A 447 17.90 -12.49 -13.27
N LYS A 448 18.13 -13.64 -13.92
CA LYS A 448 17.05 -14.56 -14.31
C LYS A 448 16.31 -15.07 -13.06
N ILE A 449 14.98 -15.13 -13.12
CA ILE A 449 14.16 -15.80 -12.10
C ILE A 449 14.08 -17.28 -12.49
N LYS A 450 14.46 -18.17 -11.57
CA LYS A 450 14.25 -19.62 -11.75
C LYS A 450 12.75 -19.89 -11.70
N GLN A 451 12.24 -20.73 -12.59
CA GLN A 451 10.86 -21.18 -12.48
C GLN A 451 10.73 -22.01 -11.20
N ALA A 452 9.60 -21.86 -10.50
CA ALA A 452 9.32 -22.66 -9.31
C ALA A 452 9.29 -24.15 -9.68
N ASP A 453 10.15 -24.94 -9.06
CA ASP A 453 10.00 -26.38 -9.03
C ASP A 453 8.91 -26.72 -8.01
N SER A 454 7.89 -27.48 -8.43
CA SER A 454 6.78 -27.85 -7.56
C SER A 454 7.19 -28.65 -6.33
N GLU A 455 8.37 -29.27 -6.37
CA GLU A 455 8.89 -30.11 -5.28
C GLU A 455 9.81 -29.34 -4.31
N ASN A 456 10.30 -28.14 -4.69
CA ASN A 456 11.18 -27.33 -3.84
C ASN A 456 10.46 -26.10 -3.28
N GLU A 457 10.21 -26.10 -1.97
CA GLU A 457 9.53 -25.01 -1.28
C GLU A 457 10.32 -23.69 -1.35
N GLU A 458 11.65 -23.73 -1.25
CA GLU A 458 12.49 -22.55 -1.36
C GLU A 458 12.35 -21.88 -2.73
N ASP A 459 12.40 -22.67 -3.81
CA ASP A 459 12.22 -22.15 -5.17
C ASP A 459 10.83 -21.53 -5.36
N HIS A 460 9.80 -22.12 -4.74
CA HIS A 460 8.45 -21.58 -4.74
C HIS A 460 8.34 -20.22 -4.03
N LEU A 461 8.95 -20.08 -2.86
CA LEU A 461 8.94 -18.84 -2.07
C LEU A 461 9.74 -17.74 -2.77
N MET A 462 10.91 -18.08 -3.29
CA MET A 462 11.75 -17.15 -4.07
C MET A 462 11.06 -16.71 -5.37
N TYR A 463 10.32 -17.61 -6.02
CA TYR A 463 9.51 -17.24 -7.17
C TYR A 463 8.40 -16.27 -6.80
N ALA A 464 7.66 -16.53 -5.71
CA ALA A 464 6.60 -15.65 -5.23
C ALA A 464 7.13 -14.24 -4.91
N GLU A 465 8.28 -14.15 -4.22
CA GLU A 465 8.95 -12.88 -3.91
C GLU A 465 9.31 -12.09 -5.19
N ARG A 466 9.97 -12.74 -6.16
CA ARG A 466 10.54 -12.06 -7.34
C ARG A 466 9.52 -11.79 -8.45
N THR A 467 8.36 -12.44 -8.41
CA THR A 467 7.24 -12.22 -9.34
C THR A 467 6.12 -11.35 -8.75
N GLN A 468 6.28 -10.91 -7.51
CA GLN A 468 5.37 -9.95 -6.91
C GLN A 468 5.36 -8.65 -7.73
N ASP A 469 4.16 -8.19 -8.10
CA ASP A 469 3.92 -6.84 -8.61
C ASP A 469 3.01 -6.04 -7.64
N MET A 470 2.93 -4.73 -7.85
CA MET A 470 1.96 -3.88 -7.18
C MET A 470 0.92 -3.42 -8.18
N PHE A 471 -0.22 -4.07 -8.12
CA PHE A 471 -1.45 -3.64 -8.77
C PHE A 471 -2.54 -3.76 -7.72
N ALA A 472 -2.57 -2.81 -6.79
CA ALA A 472 -3.49 -2.83 -5.66
C ALA A 472 -4.93 -2.64 -6.15
N LEU A 473 -5.70 -3.72 -6.20
CA LEU A 473 -7.14 -3.62 -5.96
C LEU A 473 -7.27 -3.22 -4.49
N GLN A 474 -7.84 -2.05 -4.19
CA GLN A 474 -8.01 -1.57 -2.82
C GLN A 474 -8.59 -2.69 -1.94
N LEU A 475 -7.76 -3.21 -1.03
CA LEU A 475 -8.06 -4.35 -0.16
C LEU A 475 -8.93 -3.97 1.05
N SER A 476 -9.72 -2.90 0.94
CA SER A 476 -10.74 -2.57 1.94
C SER A 476 -12.15 -2.74 1.34
N ASP A 477 -12.73 -3.91 1.62
CA ASP A 477 -14.17 -4.12 1.81
C ASP A 477 -15.14 -3.78 0.69
N SER A 478 -14.90 -4.24 -0.54
CA SER A 478 -16.01 -4.29 -1.51
C SER A 478 -15.79 -5.29 -2.65
N HIS A 479 -16.41 -6.46 -2.52
CA HIS A 479 -16.67 -7.38 -3.63
C HIS A 479 -17.62 -6.80 -4.71
N ALA A 480 -18.08 -5.56 -4.53
CA ALA A 480 -18.90 -4.80 -5.47
C ALA A 480 -18.20 -3.55 -6.03
N ALA A 481 -16.92 -3.30 -5.70
CA ALA A 481 -16.24 -2.14 -6.25
C ALA A 481 -16.08 -2.32 -7.77
N PRO A 482 -16.43 -1.30 -8.60
CA PRO A 482 -16.09 -1.32 -10.01
C PRO A 482 -14.59 -1.58 -10.17
N GLN A 483 -14.16 -2.15 -11.30
CA GLN A 483 -12.74 -2.20 -11.62
C GLN A 483 -12.23 -0.75 -11.69
N VAL A 484 -11.53 -0.31 -10.64
CA VAL A 484 -10.94 1.02 -10.54
C VAL A 484 -9.45 0.92 -10.80
N ASP A 485 -8.91 1.96 -11.41
CA ASP A 485 -7.47 2.10 -11.64
C ASP A 485 -6.70 2.14 -10.32
N SER A 486 -5.77 1.20 -10.11
CA SER A 486 -4.93 1.18 -8.91
C SER A 486 -4.09 2.47 -8.81
N PRO A 487 -4.15 3.23 -7.69
CA PRO A 487 -3.36 4.44 -7.52
C PRO A 487 -1.85 4.18 -7.61
N LEU A 488 -1.38 3.00 -7.17
CA LEU A 488 0.03 2.60 -7.25
C LEU A 488 0.22 1.42 -8.21
N GLN A 489 1.18 1.56 -9.13
CA GLN A 489 1.49 0.55 -10.14
C GLN A 489 3.01 0.34 -10.26
N ILE A 490 3.50 -0.81 -9.78
CA ILE A 490 4.92 -1.19 -9.87
C ILE A 490 5.02 -2.59 -10.46
N ALA A 491 5.78 -2.72 -11.54
CA ALA A 491 6.00 -4.01 -12.17
C ALA A 491 6.86 -4.93 -11.31
N GLU A 492 6.70 -6.23 -11.52
CA GLU A 492 7.56 -7.29 -10.98
C GLU A 492 9.05 -7.03 -11.21
N GLU A 493 9.88 -7.64 -10.36
CA GLU A 493 11.34 -7.47 -10.35
C GLU A 493 11.96 -7.72 -11.73
N VAL A 494 11.45 -8.73 -12.46
CA VAL A 494 11.96 -9.08 -13.79
C VAL A 494 11.83 -7.91 -14.79
N VAL A 495 10.93 -6.95 -14.58
CA VAL A 495 10.83 -5.74 -15.44
C VAL A 495 11.46 -4.52 -14.78
N ILE A 496 11.13 -4.23 -13.51
CA ILE A 496 11.60 -3.00 -12.86
C ILE A 496 13.10 -3.05 -12.51
N GLY A 497 13.67 -4.25 -12.29
CA GLY A 497 15.10 -4.46 -12.11
C GLY A 497 15.92 -4.00 -13.31
N PRO A 498 15.70 -4.58 -14.51
CA PRO A 498 16.34 -4.10 -15.74
C PRO A 498 16.05 -2.64 -16.07
N THR A 499 14.86 -2.14 -15.75
CA THR A 499 14.52 -0.73 -15.96
C THR A 499 15.43 0.16 -15.13
N SER A 500 15.61 -0.18 -13.85
CA SER A 500 16.50 0.53 -12.93
C SER A 500 17.95 0.48 -13.40
N LEU A 501 18.43 -0.71 -13.81
CA LEU A 501 19.81 -0.88 -14.27
C LEU A 501 20.08 -0.11 -15.57
N ALA A 502 19.20 -0.23 -16.56
CA ALA A 502 19.32 0.51 -17.82
C ALA A 502 19.35 2.03 -17.58
N ARG A 503 18.55 2.54 -16.64
CA ARG A 503 18.58 3.97 -16.29
C ARG A 503 19.86 4.39 -15.57
N LEU A 504 20.34 3.61 -14.61
CA LEU A 504 21.63 3.90 -13.95
C LEU A 504 22.76 3.97 -14.99
N LEU A 505 22.85 2.96 -15.86
CA LEU A 505 23.83 2.93 -16.94
C LEU A 505 23.67 4.10 -17.92
N ALA A 506 22.43 4.48 -18.24
CA ALA A 506 22.14 5.62 -19.10
C ALA A 506 22.61 6.94 -18.50
N VAL A 507 22.39 7.18 -17.20
CA VAL A 507 22.87 8.39 -16.51
C VAL A 507 24.39 8.39 -16.42
N LEU A 508 25.03 7.26 -16.11
CA LEU A 508 26.49 7.15 -16.11
C LEU A 508 27.10 7.41 -17.49
N ALA A 509 26.46 6.95 -18.57
CA ALA A 509 26.86 7.24 -19.94
C ALA A 509 26.63 8.72 -20.29
N GLN A 510 25.48 9.29 -19.92
CA GLN A 510 25.15 10.70 -20.14
C GLN A 510 26.18 11.62 -19.49
N ARG A 511 26.68 11.26 -18.30
CA ARG A 511 27.71 12.01 -17.57
C ARG A 511 29.14 11.71 -18.05
N GLY A 512 29.32 10.83 -19.03
CA GLY A 512 30.64 10.45 -19.55
C GLY A 512 31.50 9.64 -18.58
N ILE A 513 30.91 9.06 -17.53
CA ILE A 513 31.62 8.33 -16.47
C ILE A 513 31.73 6.85 -16.79
N LEU A 514 30.74 6.28 -17.50
CA LEU A 514 30.62 4.83 -17.72
C LEU A 514 31.91 4.17 -18.25
N ASP A 515 32.54 4.74 -19.27
CA ASP A 515 33.77 4.17 -19.85
C ASP A 515 34.99 4.32 -18.93
N SER A 516 34.99 5.32 -18.03
CA SER A 516 36.11 5.59 -17.12
C SER A 516 36.17 4.65 -15.91
N ILE A 517 35.04 4.01 -15.55
CA ILE A 517 34.92 3.13 -14.38
C ILE A 517 35.91 1.97 -14.43
N GLN A 518 36.13 1.40 -15.62
CA GLN A 518 37.05 0.28 -15.82
C GLN A 518 38.51 0.65 -15.52
N ALA A 519 38.86 1.94 -15.55
CA ALA A 519 40.20 2.42 -15.26
C ALA A 519 40.43 2.80 -13.79
N LEU A 520 39.38 2.78 -12.95
CA LEU A 520 39.49 3.13 -11.53
C LEU A 520 40.37 2.10 -10.80
N LYS A 521 41.29 2.61 -9.96
CA LYS A 521 42.18 1.78 -9.11
C LYS A 521 41.74 1.75 -7.64
N LYS A 522 40.84 2.64 -7.25
CA LYS A 522 40.32 2.80 -5.88
C LYS A 522 38.84 3.13 -5.94
N ALA A 523 38.10 2.63 -4.95
CA ALA A 523 36.68 2.94 -4.81
C ALA A 523 36.48 4.47 -4.71
N PRO A 524 35.49 5.04 -5.42
CA PRO A 524 35.17 6.46 -5.30
C PRO A 524 34.73 6.84 -3.89
N ASN A 525 35.04 8.07 -3.50
CA ASN A 525 34.63 8.60 -2.20
C ASN A 525 33.10 8.68 -2.14
N GLY A 526 32.51 8.13 -1.07
CA GLY A 526 31.06 8.07 -0.91
C GLY A 526 30.39 6.85 -1.55
N LEU A 527 31.17 5.87 -2.02
CA LEU A 527 30.62 4.56 -2.39
C LEU A 527 30.08 3.85 -1.14
N SER A 528 28.91 3.23 -1.25
CA SER A 528 28.27 2.48 -0.17
C SER A 528 29.17 1.39 0.38
N THR A 529 29.07 1.14 1.69
CA THR A 529 29.78 0.03 2.35
C THR A 529 29.33 -1.34 1.86
N ALA A 530 28.13 -1.44 1.28
CA ALA A 530 27.62 -2.67 0.68
C ALA A 530 28.11 -2.87 -0.76
N THR A 531 28.86 -1.93 -1.36
CA THR A 531 29.28 -2.01 -2.76
C THR A 531 30.79 -1.92 -2.89
N SER A 532 31.41 -2.89 -3.58
CA SER A 532 32.84 -2.84 -3.89
C SER A 532 33.12 -2.28 -5.28
N LEU A 533 34.32 -1.73 -5.48
CA LEU A 533 34.77 -1.29 -6.81
C LEU A 533 34.74 -2.44 -7.82
N ASP A 534 35.17 -3.64 -7.42
CA ASP A 534 35.18 -4.82 -8.29
C ASP A 534 33.78 -5.16 -8.80
N GLN A 535 32.76 -5.01 -7.95
CA GLN A 535 31.36 -5.19 -8.36
C GLN A 535 30.95 -4.11 -9.38
N VAL A 536 31.27 -2.84 -9.12
CA VAL A 536 30.96 -1.73 -10.04
C VAL A 536 31.64 -1.94 -11.40
N GLN A 537 32.90 -2.37 -11.41
CA GLN A 537 33.65 -2.68 -12.62
C GLN A 537 33.07 -3.89 -13.36
N MET A 538 32.72 -4.96 -12.65
CA MET A 538 32.07 -6.13 -13.25
C MET A 538 30.75 -5.74 -13.93
N ILE A 539 29.88 -4.99 -13.24
CA ILE A 539 28.54 -4.63 -13.75
C ILE A 539 28.65 -3.73 -14.98
N THR A 540 29.62 -2.80 -14.99
CA THR A 540 29.82 -1.84 -16.08
C THR A 540 30.73 -2.36 -17.19
N HIS A 541 31.21 -3.60 -17.10
CA HIS A 541 32.05 -4.19 -18.13
C HIS A 541 31.26 -4.35 -19.45
N PRO A 542 31.83 -3.99 -20.62
CA PRO A 542 31.11 -4.00 -21.90
C PRO A 542 30.42 -5.33 -22.22
N GLU A 543 31.06 -6.47 -21.96
CA GLU A 543 30.47 -7.79 -22.21
C GLU A 543 29.27 -8.10 -21.29
N ILE A 544 29.28 -7.59 -20.05
CA ILE A 544 28.17 -7.76 -19.12
C ILE A 544 27.00 -6.89 -19.57
N ILE A 545 27.27 -5.66 -19.99
CA ILE A 545 26.28 -4.76 -20.57
C ILE A 545 25.62 -5.39 -21.80
N ARG A 546 26.38 -5.93 -22.76
CA ARG A 546 25.80 -6.59 -23.95
C ARG A 546 24.85 -7.72 -23.59
N LYS A 547 25.27 -8.61 -22.68
CA LYS A 547 24.42 -9.72 -22.21
C LYS A 547 23.15 -9.21 -21.54
N PHE A 548 23.27 -8.19 -20.70
CA PHE A 548 22.14 -7.55 -20.04
C PHE A 548 21.14 -6.98 -21.05
N LEU A 549 21.59 -6.23 -22.05
CA LEU A 549 20.71 -5.59 -23.04
C LEU A 549 19.87 -6.61 -23.80
N LEU A 550 20.47 -7.72 -24.24
CA LEU A 550 19.76 -8.80 -24.93
C LEU A 550 18.66 -9.42 -24.05
N ILE A 551 18.95 -9.60 -22.75
CA ILE A 551 17.97 -10.13 -21.79
C ILE A 551 16.86 -9.10 -21.54
N ALA A 552 17.21 -7.84 -21.36
CA ALA A 552 16.26 -6.75 -21.12
C ALA A 552 15.31 -6.56 -22.31
N PHE A 553 15.81 -6.63 -23.55
CA PHE A 553 14.97 -6.53 -24.74
C PHE A 553 13.95 -7.68 -24.82
N ARG A 554 14.37 -8.94 -24.57
CA ARG A 554 13.44 -10.07 -24.51
C ARG A 554 12.37 -9.90 -23.43
N ARG A 555 12.69 -9.22 -22.33
CA ARG A 555 11.71 -8.90 -21.26
C ARG A 555 10.69 -7.85 -21.71
N VAL A 556 11.09 -6.85 -22.51
CA VAL A 556 10.15 -5.92 -23.17
C VAL A 556 9.15 -6.70 -24.03
N GLU A 557 9.63 -7.62 -24.87
CA GLU A 557 8.76 -8.42 -25.74
C GLU A 557 7.81 -9.31 -24.94
N SER A 558 8.35 -10.04 -23.95
CA SER A 558 7.57 -10.93 -23.08
C SER A 558 6.48 -10.17 -22.30
N ARG A 559 6.83 -9.02 -21.71
CA ARG A 559 5.88 -8.18 -20.95
C ARG A 559 4.78 -7.61 -21.84
N THR A 560 5.14 -7.17 -23.04
CA THR A 560 4.15 -6.71 -24.04
C THR A 560 3.21 -7.84 -24.46
N GLU A 561 3.72 -9.04 -24.69
CA GLU A 561 2.91 -10.20 -25.07
C GLU A 561 1.98 -10.64 -23.93
N PHE A 562 2.46 -10.63 -22.69
CA PHE A 562 1.60 -10.90 -21.53
C PHE A 562 0.47 -9.87 -21.42
N GLY A 563 0.77 -8.58 -21.61
CA GLY A 563 -0.25 -7.52 -21.65
C GLY A 563 -1.36 -7.82 -22.65
N ARG A 564 -1.04 -8.34 -23.85
CA ARG A 564 -2.03 -8.73 -24.87
C ARG A 564 -2.99 -9.82 -24.36
N LYS A 565 -2.47 -10.81 -23.65
CA LYS A 565 -3.24 -11.94 -23.12
C LYS A 565 -4.30 -11.52 -22.10
N VAL A 566 -4.07 -10.44 -21.36
CA VAL A 566 -4.98 -9.96 -20.30
C VAL A 566 -5.86 -8.76 -20.70
N THR A 567 -5.78 -8.30 -21.95
CA THR A 567 -6.55 -7.13 -22.44
C THR A 567 -8.06 -7.27 -22.32
N GLN A 568 -8.60 -8.48 -22.42
CA GLN A 568 -10.03 -8.75 -22.34
C GLN A 568 -10.51 -8.93 -20.89
N SER A 569 -9.68 -9.53 -20.03
CA SER A 569 -10.06 -9.84 -18.65
C SER A 569 -9.89 -8.66 -17.70
N ASN A 570 -8.83 -7.86 -17.89
CA ASN A 570 -8.55 -6.70 -17.04
C ASN A 570 -7.78 -5.63 -17.82
N PRO A 571 -8.47 -4.64 -18.43
CA PRO A 571 -7.82 -3.61 -19.23
C PRO A 571 -6.88 -2.70 -18.43
N TYR A 572 -7.17 -2.44 -17.14
CA TYR A 572 -6.28 -1.67 -16.27
C TYR A 572 -4.95 -2.40 -16.03
N TYR A 573 -5.03 -3.70 -15.74
CA TYR A 573 -3.84 -4.53 -15.56
C TYR A 573 -3.06 -4.66 -16.87
N ALA A 574 -3.74 -4.90 -18.00
CA ALA A 574 -3.12 -4.90 -19.32
C ALA A 574 -2.36 -3.58 -19.61
N ARG A 575 -2.95 -2.44 -19.25
CA ARG A 575 -2.32 -1.13 -19.38
C ARG A 575 -1.03 -1.04 -18.56
N MET A 576 -1.03 -1.50 -17.30
CA MET A 576 0.17 -1.55 -16.46
C MET A 576 1.30 -2.37 -17.13
N HIS A 577 0.97 -3.51 -17.74
CA HIS A 577 1.94 -4.32 -18.49
C HIS A 577 2.52 -3.56 -19.69
N PHE A 578 1.68 -2.87 -20.47
CA PHE A 578 2.15 -2.06 -21.59
C PHE A 578 2.98 -0.85 -21.15
N VAL A 579 2.59 -0.15 -20.08
CA VAL A 579 3.31 1.00 -19.54
C VAL A 579 4.68 0.58 -19.00
N SER A 580 4.75 -0.49 -18.22
CA SER A 580 6.03 -1.01 -17.70
C SER A 580 6.96 -1.51 -18.81
N SER A 581 6.41 -2.11 -19.87
CA SER A 581 7.17 -2.49 -21.07
C SER A 581 7.72 -1.26 -21.82
N ALA A 582 6.89 -0.23 -22.00
CA ALA A 582 7.30 1.04 -22.60
C ALA A 582 8.39 1.74 -21.76
N GLU A 583 8.28 1.70 -20.43
CA GLU A 583 9.28 2.28 -19.54
C GLU A 583 10.66 1.62 -19.68
N LEU A 584 10.71 0.28 -19.69
CA LEU A 584 11.95 -0.47 -19.92
C LEU A 584 12.52 -0.18 -21.32
N ALA A 585 11.68 -0.23 -22.37
CA ALA A 585 12.12 0.06 -23.73
C ALA A 585 12.69 1.48 -23.84
N SER A 586 12.05 2.46 -23.22
CA SER A 586 12.53 3.85 -23.20
C SER A 586 13.87 3.99 -22.48
N ALA A 587 14.11 3.24 -21.41
CA ALA A 587 15.39 3.24 -20.71
C ALA A 587 16.53 2.67 -21.59
N LEU A 588 16.25 1.59 -22.32
CA LEU A 588 17.20 0.97 -23.26
C LEU A 588 17.52 1.91 -24.44
N VAL A 589 16.52 2.58 -25.02
CA VAL A 589 16.74 3.59 -26.07
C VAL A 589 17.57 4.76 -25.56
N SER A 590 17.33 5.21 -24.33
CA SER A 590 18.11 6.28 -23.70
C SER A 590 19.57 5.87 -23.51
N PHE A 591 19.81 4.63 -23.06
CA PHE A 591 21.15 4.09 -22.91
C PHE A 591 21.91 4.06 -24.24
N ASP A 592 21.30 3.54 -25.30
CA ASP A 592 21.90 3.53 -26.64
C ASP A 592 22.21 4.94 -27.16
N ARG A 593 21.28 5.89 -26.95
CA ARG A 593 21.48 7.30 -27.29
C ARG A 593 22.69 7.89 -26.57
N TYR A 594 22.80 7.70 -25.26
CA TYR A 594 23.90 8.29 -24.47
C TYR A 594 25.25 7.59 -24.67
N THR A 595 25.24 6.34 -25.12
CA THR A 595 26.44 5.63 -25.56
C THR A 595 26.76 5.84 -27.04
N ARG A 596 26.02 6.74 -27.72
CA ARG A 596 26.22 7.12 -29.13
C ARG A 596 26.19 5.93 -30.09
N GLY A 597 25.28 4.97 -29.85
CA GLY A 597 25.10 3.82 -30.73
C GLY A 597 26.10 2.67 -30.51
N LYS A 598 26.94 2.72 -29.46
CA LYS A 598 27.91 1.66 -29.13
C LYS A 598 27.25 0.28 -28.96
N TYR A 599 25.97 0.24 -28.60
CA TYR A 599 25.19 -0.97 -28.34
C TYR A 599 23.95 -1.09 -29.26
N ALA A 600 23.98 -0.44 -30.43
CA ALA A 600 22.82 -0.35 -31.32
C ALA A 600 22.33 -1.73 -31.81
N GLU A 601 23.24 -2.69 -31.99
CA GLU A 601 22.89 -4.05 -32.42
C GLU A 601 22.12 -4.82 -31.33
N GLU A 602 22.52 -4.70 -30.06
CA GLU A 602 21.86 -5.37 -28.94
C GLU A 602 20.46 -4.81 -28.64
N VAL A 603 20.21 -3.54 -29.00
CA VAL A 603 18.90 -2.87 -28.79
C VAL A 603 18.08 -2.73 -30.08
N LYS A 604 18.48 -3.38 -31.17
CA LYS A 604 17.77 -3.31 -32.45
C LYS A 604 16.32 -3.76 -32.31
N GLY A 605 15.37 -2.89 -32.67
CA GLY A 605 13.93 -3.15 -32.57
C GLY A 605 13.29 -2.71 -31.26
N VAL A 606 14.08 -2.25 -30.27
CA VAL A 606 13.53 -1.71 -29.01
C VAL A 606 12.67 -0.46 -29.27
N ARG A 607 13.06 0.42 -30.20
CA ARG A 607 12.27 1.63 -30.49
C ARG A 607 10.90 1.27 -31.07
N LYS A 608 10.86 0.25 -31.94
CA LYS A 608 9.60 -0.31 -32.44
C LYS A 608 8.72 -0.84 -31.30
N GLN A 609 9.29 -1.62 -30.37
CA GLN A 609 8.51 -2.14 -29.24
C GLN A 609 8.00 -1.03 -28.32
N LEU A 610 8.78 0.05 -28.11
CA LEU A 610 8.33 1.23 -27.38
C LEU A 610 7.04 1.84 -27.99
N VAL A 611 7.01 2.05 -29.31
CA VAL A 611 5.85 2.60 -30.02
C VAL A 611 4.64 1.66 -29.90
N VAL A 612 4.84 0.35 -30.03
CA VAL A 612 3.78 -0.65 -29.91
C VAL A 612 3.21 -0.68 -28.48
N ALA A 613 4.07 -0.68 -27.47
CA ALA A 613 3.66 -0.71 -26.07
C ALA A 613 2.86 0.56 -25.70
N LEU A 614 3.33 1.75 -26.06
CA LEU A 614 2.61 3.01 -25.83
C LEU A 614 1.26 3.04 -26.55
N GLY A 615 1.20 2.58 -27.80
CA GLY A 615 -0.05 2.47 -28.55
C GLY A 615 -1.07 1.54 -27.88
N ASN A 616 -0.63 0.40 -27.37
CA ASN A 616 -1.50 -0.54 -26.66
C ASN A 616 -1.92 -0.01 -25.27
N ALA A 617 -1.04 0.69 -24.57
CA ALA A 617 -1.41 1.39 -23.33
C ALA A 617 -2.49 2.45 -23.58
N SER A 618 -2.36 3.22 -24.67
CA SER A 618 -3.37 4.20 -25.10
C SER A 618 -4.72 3.53 -25.39
N GLU A 619 -4.73 2.42 -26.13
CA GLU A 619 -5.93 1.62 -26.39
C GLU A 619 -6.63 1.19 -25.10
N MET A 620 -5.87 0.67 -24.12
CA MET A 620 -6.46 0.25 -22.84
C MET A 620 -7.04 1.45 -22.08
N ALA A 621 -6.35 2.59 -22.07
CA ALA A 621 -6.85 3.82 -21.45
C ALA A 621 -8.13 4.36 -22.12
N ILE A 622 -8.29 4.21 -23.44
CA ILE A 622 -9.54 4.55 -24.15
C ILE A 622 -10.68 3.65 -23.65
N ARG A 623 -10.43 2.35 -23.54
CA ARG A 623 -11.44 1.38 -23.09
C ARG A 623 -11.91 1.60 -21.66
N THR A 624 -11.03 2.14 -20.81
CA THR A 624 -11.33 2.48 -19.41
C THR A 624 -11.83 3.92 -19.23
N GLY A 625 -12.07 4.67 -20.31
CA GLY A 625 -12.61 6.03 -20.26
C GLY A 625 -11.63 7.10 -19.78
N GLN A 626 -10.32 6.81 -19.78
CA GLN A 626 -9.28 7.71 -19.28
C GLN A 626 -8.64 8.52 -20.41
N SER A 627 -9.42 9.42 -21.01
CA SER A 627 -9.07 10.12 -22.25
C SER A 627 -7.77 10.92 -22.16
N GLN A 628 -7.47 11.55 -21.02
CA GLN A 628 -6.21 12.29 -20.84
C GLN A 628 -4.98 11.37 -20.85
N ILE A 629 -5.07 10.22 -20.18
CA ILE A 629 -4.01 9.21 -20.15
C ILE A 629 -3.82 8.63 -21.55
N ALA A 630 -4.93 8.28 -22.21
CA ALA A 630 -4.94 7.75 -23.57
C ALA A 630 -4.25 8.69 -24.56
N LEU A 631 -4.56 9.98 -24.49
CA LEU A 631 -3.97 10.99 -25.37
C LEU A 631 -2.45 11.12 -25.14
N SER A 632 -2.01 11.16 -23.87
CA SER A 632 -0.58 11.25 -23.55
C SER A 632 0.22 10.08 -24.14
N PHE A 633 -0.28 8.85 -23.98
CA PHE A 633 0.37 7.65 -24.51
C PHE A 633 0.35 7.60 -26.04
N ALA A 634 -0.78 7.96 -26.69
CA ALA A 634 -0.85 7.99 -28.15
C ALA A 634 0.14 8.98 -28.76
N LEU A 635 0.23 10.19 -28.19
CA LEU A 635 1.16 11.21 -28.65
C LEU A 635 2.61 10.83 -28.37
N GLY A 636 2.89 10.20 -27.23
CA GLY A 636 4.20 9.62 -26.93
C GLY A 636 4.61 8.54 -27.94
N ALA A 637 3.66 7.71 -28.38
CA ALA A 637 3.90 6.69 -29.41
C ALA A 637 4.20 7.31 -30.79
N ILE A 638 3.47 8.36 -31.17
CA ILE A 638 3.70 9.10 -32.43
C ILE A 638 5.08 9.77 -32.42
N THR A 639 5.40 10.50 -31.35
CA THR A 639 6.69 11.20 -31.21
C THR A 639 7.87 10.23 -31.20
N SER A 640 7.70 9.09 -30.53
CA SER A 640 8.75 8.06 -30.49
C SER A 640 8.97 7.39 -31.85
N ALA A 641 7.98 7.41 -32.74
CA ALA A 641 8.09 6.83 -34.09
C ALA A 641 8.92 7.70 -35.06
N GLU A 642 9.00 9.01 -34.83
CA GLU A 642 9.69 9.96 -35.74
C GLU A 642 11.19 9.67 -35.89
N ASN A 643 11.81 9.03 -34.90
CA ASN A 643 13.26 8.80 -34.86
C ASN A 643 13.65 7.31 -35.02
N ILE A 644 12.77 6.50 -35.61
CA ILE A 644 13.03 5.07 -35.82
C ILE A 644 13.71 4.86 -37.17
N PRO A 645 14.91 4.24 -37.21
CA PRO A 645 15.55 3.85 -38.46
C PRO A 645 14.67 2.90 -39.27
N GLU A 646 14.65 3.04 -40.60
CA GLU A 646 13.90 2.14 -41.51
C GLU A 646 14.28 0.67 -41.30
N THR A 647 15.52 0.41 -40.90
CA THR A 647 16.07 -0.93 -40.60
C THR A 647 15.38 -1.62 -39.41
N GLU A 648 14.66 -0.90 -38.56
CA GLU A 648 13.83 -1.47 -37.50
C GLU A 648 12.41 -1.86 -37.96
N GLY A 649 11.99 -1.43 -39.16
CA GLY A 649 10.77 -1.88 -39.83
C GLY A 649 9.49 -1.61 -39.03
N LEU A 650 9.25 -0.36 -38.66
CA LEU A 650 7.96 0.07 -38.11
C LEU A 650 6.91 0.12 -39.22
N ASP A 651 5.85 -0.67 -39.09
CA ASP A 651 4.72 -0.68 -40.03
C ASP A 651 3.92 0.63 -39.96
N GLU A 652 3.70 1.29 -41.10
CA GLU A 652 2.90 2.52 -41.22
C GLU A 652 1.48 2.35 -40.64
N ALA A 653 0.91 1.14 -40.69
CA ALA A 653 -0.39 0.86 -40.10
C ALA A 653 -0.40 1.04 -38.57
N ILE A 654 0.74 0.88 -37.89
CA ILE A 654 0.89 1.15 -36.45
C ILE A 654 0.80 2.66 -36.18
N LEU A 655 1.47 3.48 -37.00
CA LEU A 655 1.43 4.93 -36.87
C LEU A 655 0.02 5.47 -37.15
N ALA A 656 -0.64 4.97 -38.19
CA ALA A 656 -2.03 5.30 -38.50
C ALA A 656 -2.99 4.92 -37.35
N LYS A 657 -2.79 3.75 -36.70
CA LYS A 657 -3.55 3.35 -35.50
C LYS A 657 -3.34 4.32 -34.34
N ASN A 658 -2.09 4.68 -34.04
CA ASN A 658 -1.79 5.59 -32.93
C ASN A 658 -2.34 7.00 -33.17
N THR A 659 -2.31 7.48 -34.41
CA THR A 659 -2.93 8.75 -34.81
C THR A 659 -4.44 8.74 -34.54
N ARG A 660 -5.15 7.70 -34.99
CA ARG A 660 -6.59 7.53 -34.70
C ARG A 660 -6.91 7.51 -33.20
N ARG A 661 -6.08 6.86 -32.38
CA ARG A 661 -6.23 6.83 -30.92
C ARG A 661 -6.07 8.22 -30.31
N ALA A 662 -5.10 9.01 -30.77
CA ALA A 662 -4.93 10.40 -30.34
C ALA A 662 -6.16 11.25 -30.69
N ASP A 663 -6.70 11.10 -31.89
CA ASP A 663 -7.87 11.86 -32.34
C ASP A 663 -9.14 11.46 -31.57
N GLN A 664 -9.33 10.16 -31.31
CA GLN A 664 -10.42 9.66 -30.47
C GLN A 664 -10.34 10.21 -29.04
N ALA A 665 -9.15 10.21 -28.44
CA ALA A 665 -8.95 10.73 -27.10
C ALA A 665 -9.17 12.26 -27.03
N ARG A 666 -8.74 13.02 -28.06
CA ARG A 666 -9.03 14.45 -28.18
C ARG A 666 -10.51 14.73 -28.33
N ALA A 667 -11.23 13.94 -29.12
CA ALA A 667 -12.67 14.10 -29.30
C ALA A 667 -13.42 13.90 -27.97
N ALA A 668 -13.06 12.88 -27.20
CA ALA A 668 -13.64 12.62 -25.88
C ALA A 668 -13.38 13.77 -24.88
N LEU A 669 -12.15 14.31 -24.85
CA LEU A 669 -11.79 15.46 -23.99
C LEU A 669 -12.48 16.78 -24.37
N ARG A 670 -13.09 16.88 -25.55
CA ARG A 670 -13.87 18.06 -25.96
C ARG A 670 -15.36 17.93 -25.64
N GLN A 671 -15.82 16.71 -25.35
CA GLN A 671 -17.23 16.38 -25.11
C GLN A 671 -17.57 16.26 -23.62
N GLY A 672 -16.59 15.90 -22.79
CA GLY A 672 -16.65 16.01 -21.32
C GLY A 672 -16.08 17.33 -20.86
#